data_AF-A0A9E3WYY0-F1
#
_entry.id   AF-A0A9E3WYY0-F1
#
_cell.length_a   1.000
_cell.length_b   1.000
_cell.length_c   1.000
_cell.angle_alpha   90.00
_cell.angle_beta   90.00
_cell.angle_gamma   90.00
#
_symmetry.space_group_name_H-M   'P 1'
#
loop_
_entity.id
_entity.type
_entity.pdbx_description
1 polymer ?
#
loop_
_entity_poly.entity_id
_entity_poly.type
_entity_poly.pdbx_seq_one_letter_code
_entity_poly.pdbx_strand_id
1 'polypeptide(L)'
;MKLDHGSPSATRAGQLARGVISAHKRRLVNNRIGPRLLLMHLLLFTALLAGCVAPIAHANVLQAMPAVSTQLIASANALSKLQPYLREVAVTDPHDHVRVIVQYQGDFNDFTAQVAAVNGVVMSDLAFINASVITIAAGDLPLLARHTTVRWIALDAPVRKSSATDGSADNARDDFDRVAYDGSSGAVSWAMDWQEIGEADGPAVGNVMVTSFWGGALQGLRLRGAQMGVLRAVDLGVAQHAQVGIAYRRKDFGSEQDYVAIEFSQDGGATWQEVTRIGDAGTDAAIQYGDFELALSPDNRTAGEQIMLRLLTSPAMSAEAGFYLDAIDLRLGFDQSQGDKQANKIYLPLVTGGGGAPAVATTARSKAEVLAEVNAASSSCPYHCLDLNLLQSTYIKTIGASQLWNVAPYLRGENVTVAVVDSGIAPHPDLNDYYGNSRLIAQVNFVPGSDVPDDFYGHGTHIAGTIAGLGVSSGGAYLGVAPEARLVDVKVTDDYGMGNTSDVVAGLQWIYNHRNNYNIKIANLSLNSTVPESYHASALDAALEVLWFNKIVVVVSAGNEGKEKLYPPANDPFAIVVGSMDDKGTVDTADDKLSSFSAYGMTSDGFLKPDLVAPGQNIVSLLASDDMNLKRTLPLNSILGYQNKYFKMSGTSMASAVVAGAVALLLEDEPHLTPDQVKARLLLTARPTTANNSVCATGSGYLDIYAAVHSQSTQSANTGIQASQLLWSGTNPITWGSVSWNSVSWNSVSWNSVSWNSVSWNS
;
A
#
# COMPACT_ATOMS: atom_id res chain seq x y z
N MET A 1 25.69 -65.24 -30.94
CA MET A 1 24.34 -65.76 -31.28
C MET A 1 23.41 -64.57 -31.22
N LYS A 2 23.35 -63.86 -32.35
CA LYS A 2 22.24 -63.85 -33.31
C LYS A 2 21.08 -62.98 -32.83
N LEU A 3 20.57 -61.99 -33.58
CA LEU A 3 20.85 -61.44 -34.92
C LEU A 3 20.01 -60.13 -34.96
N ASP A 4 20.63 -58.99 -35.24
CA ASP A 4 20.59 -58.24 -36.51
C ASP A 4 19.33 -57.37 -36.72
N HIS A 5 19.53 -56.05 -36.80
CA HIS A 5 19.55 -55.22 -38.02
C HIS A 5 18.15 -54.62 -38.28
N GLY A 6 18.00 -53.32 -38.50
CA GLY A 6 18.54 -52.57 -39.61
C GLY A 6 17.35 -52.04 -40.41
N SER A 7 17.24 -50.72 -40.57
CA SER A 7 16.30 -50.08 -41.49
C SER A 7 16.46 -50.63 -42.91
N PRO A 8 15.42 -50.60 -43.78
CA PRO A 8 15.49 -49.56 -44.81
C PRO A 8 14.14 -49.05 -45.37
N SER A 9 14.31 -47.87 -45.97
CA SER A 9 13.52 -47.13 -46.97
C SER A 9 12.45 -47.81 -47.84
N ALA A 10 11.52 -46.93 -48.29
CA ALA A 10 10.81 -46.92 -49.58
C ALA A 10 9.60 -47.85 -49.71
N THR A 11 8.46 -47.44 -50.30
CA THR A 11 8.39 -46.75 -51.59
C THR A 11 7.01 -46.10 -51.83
N ARG A 12 7.05 -44.95 -52.55
CA ARG A 12 6.05 -44.38 -53.47
C ARG A 12 4.70 -43.93 -52.88
N ALA A 13 4.40 -42.64 -52.79
CA ALA A 13 4.39 -41.62 -53.84
C ALA A 13 3.51 -42.00 -55.05
N GLY A 14 2.25 -41.59 -54.97
CA GLY A 14 1.33 -41.44 -56.09
C GLY A 14 0.05 -40.77 -55.58
N GLN A 15 -0.15 -39.46 -55.78
CA GLN A 15 -0.71 -38.86 -57.00
C GLN A 15 -2.19 -39.25 -57.18
N LEU A 16 -3.15 -38.33 -57.04
CA LEU A 16 -3.75 -37.48 -58.10
C LEU A 16 -5.24 -37.33 -57.65
N ALA A 17 -6.05 -36.32 -57.91
CA ALA A 17 -6.12 -35.19 -58.84
C ALA A 17 -7.16 -34.21 -58.24
N ARG A 18 -6.87 -32.91 -58.14
CA ARG A 18 -7.21 -31.79 -59.06
C ARG A 18 -8.70 -31.48 -59.30
N GLY A 19 -9.05 -30.25 -58.93
CA GLY A 19 -9.79 -29.24 -59.72
C GLY A 19 -9.46 -27.85 -59.14
N VAL A 20 -9.38 -26.69 -59.79
CA VAL A 20 -9.37 -26.20 -61.19
C VAL A 20 -9.18 -24.65 -61.04
N ILE A 21 -8.23 -24.03 -61.78
CA ILE A 21 -8.30 -22.69 -62.45
C ILE A 21 -8.65 -21.45 -61.58
N SER A 22 -7.72 -20.53 -61.24
CA SER A 22 -7.23 -19.34 -61.99
C SER A 22 -7.71 -18.05 -61.29
N ALA A 23 -7.01 -16.91 -61.19
CA ALA A 23 -5.90 -16.39 -61.96
C ALA A 23 -5.09 -15.31 -61.19
N HIS A 24 -3.77 -15.38 -61.36
CA HIS A 24 -2.87 -14.26 -61.74
C HIS A 24 -2.57 -13.12 -60.72
N LYS A 25 -1.33 -12.65 -60.53
CA LYS A 25 0.02 -12.99 -61.04
C LYS A 25 1.06 -12.10 -60.30
N ARG A 26 2.17 -12.71 -59.82
CA ARG A 26 3.62 -12.31 -59.92
C ARG A 26 4.05 -10.86 -59.53
N ARG A 27 5.25 -10.55 -59.03
CA ARG A 27 6.55 -11.24 -58.81
C ARG A 27 7.45 -10.29 -57.99
N LEU A 28 8.42 -10.87 -57.30
CA LEU A 28 9.59 -10.24 -56.69
C LEU A 28 10.62 -9.66 -57.70
N VAL A 29 11.47 -8.76 -57.17
CA VAL A 29 12.90 -8.48 -57.49
C VAL A 29 13.28 -7.32 -58.45
N ASN A 30 14.19 -6.47 -57.93
CA ASN A 30 15.16 -5.55 -58.57
C ASN A 30 14.65 -4.29 -59.29
N ASN A 31 14.96 -3.09 -58.76
CA ASN A 31 16.13 -2.30 -59.19
C ASN A 31 16.27 -0.97 -58.44
N ARG A 32 17.52 -0.51 -58.37
CA ARG A 32 17.99 0.85 -58.05
C ARG A 32 17.07 1.95 -58.63
N ILE A 33 16.99 3.10 -57.94
CA ILE A 33 17.25 4.45 -58.50
C ILE A 33 17.16 5.49 -57.36
N GLY A 34 18.14 6.39 -57.33
CA GLY A 34 18.21 7.56 -56.45
C GLY A 34 17.27 8.70 -56.85
N PRO A 35 17.38 9.86 -56.17
CA PRO A 35 16.27 10.78 -55.93
C PRO A 35 16.11 11.82 -57.03
N ARG A 36 14.88 12.28 -57.29
CA ARG A 36 14.54 13.65 -57.73
C ARG A 36 13.01 13.86 -57.85
N LEU A 37 12.53 14.88 -57.12
CA LEU A 37 11.40 15.79 -57.43
C LEU A 37 9.96 15.19 -57.35
N LEU A 38 8.96 15.82 -56.71
CA LEU A 38 8.80 17.19 -56.21
C LEU A 38 7.46 17.35 -55.42
N LEU A 39 7.47 18.24 -54.41
CA LEU A 39 6.36 19.14 -53.93
C LEU A 39 5.17 18.51 -53.17
N MET A 40 4.66 19.01 -52.03
CA MET A 40 4.66 20.31 -51.31
C MET A 40 4.48 20.02 -49.80
N HIS A 41 4.83 20.82 -48.79
CA HIS A 41 5.62 22.04 -48.58
C HIS A 41 5.80 22.15 -47.05
N LEU A 42 7.04 22.31 -46.56
CA LEU A 42 7.32 22.87 -45.23
C LEU A 42 8.62 23.68 -45.29
N LEU A 43 8.57 24.85 -44.66
CA LEU A 43 9.64 25.70 -44.13
C LEU A 43 10.49 26.56 -45.08
N LEU A 44 10.73 27.80 -44.64
CA LEU A 44 11.98 28.51 -44.92
C LEU A 44 12.30 29.57 -43.87
N PHE A 45 13.55 29.53 -43.39
CA PHE A 45 14.28 30.57 -42.66
C PHE A 45 15.65 30.77 -43.35
N THR A 46 16.09 32.04 -43.43
CA THR A 46 17.46 32.61 -43.64
C THR A 46 18.16 32.76 -45.03
N ALA A 47 18.16 34.02 -45.52
CA ALA A 47 19.27 34.96 -45.91
C ALA A 47 20.24 34.74 -47.11
N LEU A 48 20.23 35.63 -48.13
CA LEU A 48 21.20 36.76 -48.39
C LEU A 48 21.14 37.39 -49.83
N LEU A 49 21.30 38.73 -49.87
CA LEU A 49 21.87 39.65 -50.89
C LEU A 49 21.03 40.33 -52.02
N ALA A 50 20.86 41.65 -51.78
CA ALA A 50 21.12 42.81 -52.66
C ALA A 50 20.02 43.42 -53.58
N GLY A 51 19.44 44.54 -53.11
CA GLY A 51 19.46 45.84 -53.83
C GLY A 51 18.21 46.30 -54.59
N CYS A 52 17.33 47.08 -53.96
CA CYS A 52 16.93 48.44 -54.41
C CYS A 52 15.96 49.15 -53.42
N VAL A 53 16.23 50.45 -53.26
CA VAL A 53 15.70 51.53 -52.39
C VAL A 53 14.17 51.63 -52.18
N ALA A 54 13.72 51.71 -50.91
CA ALA A 54 13.00 52.86 -50.30
C ALA A 54 12.57 52.56 -48.82
N PRO A 55 12.72 53.49 -47.86
CA PRO A 55 12.46 53.22 -46.44
C PRO A 55 11.02 53.59 -46.05
N ILE A 56 10.29 52.67 -45.42
CA ILE A 56 9.10 53.02 -44.63
C ILE A 56 9.34 52.49 -43.22
N ALA A 57 9.47 53.44 -42.30
CA ALA A 57 9.66 53.23 -40.88
C ALA A 57 8.48 52.44 -40.27
N HIS A 58 8.77 51.34 -39.59
CA HIS A 58 8.00 50.83 -38.45
C HIS A 58 8.95 50.08 -37.50
N ALA A 59 9.66 50.84 -36.67
CA ALA A 59 10.18 50.32 -35.42
C ALA A 59 8.98 50.07 -34.51
N ASN A 60 8.69 48.80 -34.17
CA ASN A 60 7.98 48.33 -32.95
C ASN A 60 7.49 46.86 -33.00
N VAL A 61 8.22 45.92 -33.63
CA VAL A 61 7.84 44.48 -33.55
C VAL A 61 8.98 43.55 -33.07
N LEU A 62 10.19 44.07 -32.87
CA LEU A 62 11.36 43.25 -32.49
C LEU A 62 11.75 43.32 -31.00
N GLN A 63 10.78 43.54 -30.10
CA GLN A 63 11.01 43.52 -28.63
C GLN A 63 10.13 42.52 -27.86
N ALA A 64 9.17 41.84 -28.50
CA ALA A 64 8.25 40.92 -27.80
C ALA A 64 8.68 39.44 -27.82
N MET A 65 9.62 39.03 -28.69
CA MET A 65 9.98 37.62 -28.84
C MET A 65 10.79 37.01 -27.68
N PRO A 66 11.72 37.72 -27.00
CA PRO A 66 12.39 37.16 -25.81
C PRO A 66 11.41 36.95 -24.66
N ALA A 67 10.49 37.91 -24.45
CA ALA A 67 9.53 37.90 -23.36
C ALA A 67 8.54 36.72 -23.45
N VAL A 68 8.00 36.46 -24.65
CA VAL A 68 7.10 35.33 -24.91
C VAL A 68 7.83 33.99 -24.71
N SER A 69 9.08 33.86 -25.18
CA SER A 69 9.89 32.67 -24.93
C SER A 69 10.22 32.46 -23.44
N THR A 70 10.57 33.51 -22.70
CA THR A 70 10.78 33.41 -21.24
C THR A 70 9.51 33.06 -20.47
N GLN A 71 8.35 33.57 -20.89
CA GLN A 71 7.07 33.31 -20.21
C GLN A 71 6.56 31.88 -20.49
N LEU A 72 6.80 31.36 -21.70
CA LEU A 72 6.57 29.96 -22.05
C LEU A 72 7.51 29.02 -21.28
N ILE A 73 8.81 29.33 -21.19
CA ILE A 73 9.78 28.53 -20.42
C ILE A 73 9.46 28.57 -18.92
N ALA A 74 9.13 29.74 -18.36
CA ALA A 74 8.75 29.86 -16.96
C ALA A 74 7.46 29.11 -16.63
N SER A 75 6.49 29.09 -17.55
CA SER A 75 5.24 28.34 -17.37
C SER A 75 5.46 26.83 -17.49
N ALA A 76 6.30 26.38 -18.44
CA ALA A 76 6.69 24.98 -18.55
C ALA A 76 7.48 24.50 -17.32
N ASN A 77 8.40 25.32 -16.80
CA ASN A 77 9.16 25.03 -15.59
C ASN A 77 8.27 25.01 -14.35
N ALA A 78 7.27 25.88 -14.24
CA ALA A 78 6.32 25.86 -13.13
C ALA A 78 5.47 24.58 -13.14
N LEU A 79 4.92 24.21 -14.29
CA LEU A 79 4.16 22.97 -14.43
C LEU A 79 5.02 21.73 -14.11
N SER A 80 6.31 21.76 -14.42
CA SER A 80 7.22 20.65 -14.12
C SER A 80 7.37 20.35 -12.62
N LYS A 81 7.08 21.31 -11.74
CA LYS A 81 7.13 21.15 -10.28
C LYS A 81 5.83 20.64 -9.65
N LEU A 82 4.77 20.51 -10.45
CA LEU A 82 3.51 19.94 -10.01
C LEU A 82 3.53 18.44 -10.28
N GLN A 83 3.03 17.64 -9.36
CA GLN A 83 2.68 16.24 -9.65
C GLN A 83 1.76 16.17 -10.89
N PRO A 84 1.93 15.17 -11.79
CA PRO A 84 1.18 15.11 -13.06
C PRO A 84 -0.33 15.27 -12.90
N TYR A 85 -0.90 14.64 -11.87
CA TYR A 85 -2.32 14.72 -11.57
C TYR A 85 -2.78 16.16 -11.28
N LEU A 86 -2.04 16.90 -10.44
CA LEU A 86 -2.39 18.27 -10.09
C LEU A 86 -2.38 19.22 -11.30
N ARG A 87 -1.62 18.88 -12.36
CA ARG A 87 -1.63 19.62 -13.62
C ARG A 87 -2.94 19.44 -14.38
N GLU A 88 -3.53 18.24 -14.31
CA GLU A 88 -4.80 17.91 -14.94
C GLU A 88 -5.94 18.65 -14.25
N VAL A 89 -6.03 18.55 -12.92
CA VAL A 89 -7.09 19.22 -12.13
C VAL A 89 -7.02 20.74 -12.24
N ALA A 90 -5.82 21.32 -12.29
CA ALA A 90 -5.66 22.75 -12.50
C ALA A 90 -6.29 23.25 -13.81
N VAL A 91 -6.52 22.36 -14.78
CA VAL A 91 -7.16 22.66 -16.07
C VAL A 91 -8.63 22.23 -16.10
N THR A 92 -8.95 21.04 -15.60
CA THR A 92 -10.30 20.48 -15.68
C THR A 92 -11.25 21.08 -14.64
N ASP A 93 -10.74 21.36 -13.44
CA ASP A 93 -11.51 21.78 -12.28
C ASP A 93 -10.78 22.93 -11.52
N PRO A 94 -10.51 24.07 -12.18
CA PRO A 94 -9.62 25.12 -11.65
C PRO A 94 -10.12 25.81 -10.36
N HIS A 95 -11.41 25.74 -10.07
CA HIS A 95 -12.02 26.32 -8.87
C HIS A 95 -12.06 25.35 -7.68
N ASP A 96 -11.72 24.07 -7.90
CA ASP A 96 -11.69 23.08 -6.84
C ASP A 96 -10.53 23.37 -5.91
N HIS A 97 -10.81 23.42 -4.62
CA HIS A 97 -9.73 23.50 -3.64
C HIS A 97 -9.08 22.13 -3.53
N VAL A 98 -7.78 22.06 -3.43
CA VAL A 98 -7.04 20.82 -3.26
C VAL A 98 -6.12 20.95 -2.06
N ARG A 99 -5.97 19.86 -1.32
CA ARG A 99 -5.00 19.75 -0.23
C ARG A 99 -3.71 19.18 -0.81
N VAL A 100 -2.61 19.89 -0.65
CA VAL A 100 -1.32 19.53 -1.25
C VAL A 100 -0.19 19.68 -0.25
N ILE A 101 0.85 18.86 -0.42
CA ILE A 101 2.11 18.97 0.31
C ILE A 101 3.09 19.75 -0.59
N VAL A 102 3.48 20.93 -0.13
CA VAL A 102 4.41 21.80 -0.85
C VAL A 102 5.78 21.70 -0.21
N GLN A 103 6.74 21.22 -0.98
CA GLN A 103 8.15 21.23 -0.66
C GLN A 103 8.74 22.60 -1.02
N TYR A 104 9.39 23.23 -0.06
CA TYR A 104 9.93 24.58 -0.20
C TYR A 104 11.38 24.69 0.26
N GLN A 105 12.01 25.80 -0.10
CA GLN A 105 13.35 26.21 0.33
C GLN A 105 13.34 27.69 0.71
N GLY A 106 14.18 28.05 1.67
CA GLY A 106 14.25 29.42 2.19
C GLY A 106 13.46 29.60 3.49
N ASP A 107 13.14 30.85 3.81
CA ASP A 107 12.44 31.20 5.05
C ASP A 107 10.95 30.79 5.00
N PHE A 108 10.46 30.22 6.09
CA PHE A 108 9.08 29.77 6.19
C PHE A 108 8.07 30.93 6.13
N ASN A 109 8.39 32.10 6.69
CA ASN A 109 7.50 33.27 6.62
C ASN A 109 7.39 33.80 5.19
N ASP A 110 8.49 33.80 4.44
CA ASP A 110 8.47 34.15 3.02
C ASP A 110 7.60 33.16 2.22
N PHE A 111 7.72 31.85 2.50
CA PHE A 111 6.89 30.83 1.87
C PHE A 111 5.39 31.03 2.20
N THR A 112 5.05 31.22 3.47
CA THR A 112 3.65 31.45 3.88
C THR A 112 3.05 32.72 3.25
N ALA A 113 3.84 33.79 3.10
CA ALA A 113 3.43 35.00 2.39
C ALA A 113 3.14 34.73 0.90
N GLN A 114 3.93 33.87 0.25
CA GLN A 114 3.70 33.46 -1.14
C GLN A 114 2.44 32.62 -1.29
N VAL A 115 2.17 31.69 -0.36
CA VAL A 115 0.94 30.90 -0.32
C VAL A 115 -0.28 31.82 -0.17
N ALA A 116 -0.22 32.78 0.75
CA ALA A 116 -1.30 33.75 0.94
C ALA A 116 -1.53 34.64 -0.28
N ALA A 117 -0.48 34.98 -1.04
CA ALA A 117 -0.57 35.81 -2.24
C ALA A 117 -1.33 35.14 -3.40
N VAL A 118 -1.48 33.81 -3.38
CA VAL A 118 -2.26 33.03 -4.34
C VAL A 118 -3.54 32.45 -3.70
N ASN A 119 -4.03 33.09 -2.64
CA ASN A 119 -5.22 32.67 -1.88
C ASN A 119 -5.16 31.25 -1.29
N GLY A 120 -3.96 30.70 -1.12
CA GLY A 120 -3.76 29.46 -0.41
C GLY A 120 -3.77 29.66 1.11
N VAL A 121 -4.05 28.58 1.83
CA VAL A 121 -4.05 28.54 3.30
C VAL A 121 -3.08 27.46 3.75
N VAL A 122 -2.12 27.82 4.60
CA VAL A 122 -1.22 26.84 5.24
C VAL A 122 -1.97 26.13 6.36
N MET A 123 -2.01 24.81 6.29
CA MET A 123 -2.74 23.93 7.21
C MET A 123 -1.83 23.39 8.30
N SER A 124 -0.63 22.93 7.94
CA SER A 124 0.35 22.38 8.87
C SER A 124 1.77 22.46 8.32
N ASP A 125 2.75 22.49 9.23
CA ASP A 125 4.17 22.50 8.89
C ASP A 125 4.76 21.10 9.08
N LEU A 126 5.50 20.62 8.07
CA LEU A 126 6.19 19.33 8.02
C LEU A 126 7.71 19.60 7.95
N ALA A 127 8.20 20.41 8.89
CA ALA A 127 9.54 21.02 8.86
C ALA A 127 10.69 20.04 8.66
N PHE A 128 10.61 18.81 9.20
CA PHE A 128 11.69 17.83 9.10
C PHE A 128 11.99 17.34 7.67
N ILE A 129 11.08 17.60 6.72
CA ILE A 129 11.29 17.40 5.29
C ILE A 129 11.21 18.70 4.49
N ASN A 130 11.24 19.88 5.13
CA ASN A 130 11.06 21.20 4.47
C ASN A 130 9.77 21.31 3.63
N ALA A 131 8.67 20.79 4.15
CA ALA A 131 7.37 20.86 3.49
C ALA A 131 6.28 21.47 4.37
N SER A 132 5.18 21.88 3.76
CA SER A 132 3.97 22.25 4.47
C SER A 132 2.74 21.77 3.71
N VAL A 133 1.71 21.44 4.46
CA VAL A 133 0.40 21.13 3.91
C VAL A 133 -0.34 22.43 3.69
N ILE A 134 -0.89 22.62 2.49
CA ILE A 134 -1.71 23.78 2.17
C ILE A 134 -3.02 23.34 1.51
N THR A 135 -4.02 24.20 1.60
CA THR A 135 -5.23 24.13 0.79
C THR A 135 -5.25 25.31 -0.17
N ILE A 136 -5.49 25.07 -1.46
CA ILE A 136 -5.45 26.09 -2.52
C ILE A 136 -6.37 25.71 -3.67
N ALA A 137 -6.94 26.69 -4.39
CA ALA A 137 -7.64 26.41 -5.64
C ALA A 137 -6.68 25.79 -6.67
N ALA A 138 -7.11 24.72 -7.35
CA ALA A 138 -6.27 23.97 -8.28
C ALA A 138 -5.73 24.85 -9.41
N GLY A 139 -6.52 25.81 -9.90
CA GLY A 139 -6.12 26.78 -10.93
C GLY A 139 -4.98 27.72 -10.50
N ASP A 140 -4.75 27.90 -9.20
CA ASP A 140 -3.71 28.77 -8.65
C ASP A 140 -2.39 28.02 -8.39
N LEU A 141 -2.37 26.68 -8.45
CA LEU A 141 -1.18 25.86 -8.28
C LEU A 141 -0.03 26.23 -9.24
N PRO A 142 -0.27 26.49 -10.55
CA PRO A 142 0.79 26.91 -11.45
C PRO A 142 1.39 28.27 -11.08
N LEU A 143 0.64 29.16 -10.41
CA LEU A 143 1.16 30.44 -9.92
C LEU A 143 2.09 30.20 -8.73
N LEU A 144 1.67 29.38 -7.77
CA LEU A 144 2.52 29.01 -6.63
C LEU A 144 3.83 28.36 -7.09
N ALA A 145 3.76 27.42 -8.04
CA ALA A 145 4.92 26.72 -8.56
C ALA A 145 5.95 27.61 -9.28
N ARG A 146 5.57 28.82 -9.73
CA ARG A 146 6.51 29.79 -10.34
C ARG A 146 7.51 30.35 -9.32
N HIS A 147 7.18 30.35 -8.03
CA HIS A 147 8.10 30.83 -7.01
C HIS A 147 9.36 29.96 -6.96
N THR A 148 10.53 30.59 -6.90
CA THR A 148 11.83 29.89 -6.87
C THR A 148 12.06 29.11 -5.57
N THR A 149 11.38 29.52 -4.50
CA THR A 149 11.31 28.87 -3.19
C THR A 149 10.49 27.57 -3.22
N VAL A 150 9.55 27.41 -4.16
CA VAL A 150 8.78 26.15 -4.31
C VAL A 150 9.59 25.15 -5.13
N ARG A 151 9.80 23.96 -4.57
CA ARG A 151 10.57 22.87 -5.19
C ARG A 151 9.67 21.84 -5.86
N TRP A 152 8.66 21.38 -5.14
CA TRP A 152 7.72 20.36 -5.59
C TRP A 152 6.37 20.56 -4.93
N ILE A 153 5.29 20.26 -5.64
CA ILE A 153 3.94 20.21 -5.08
C ILE A 153 3.36 18.84 -5.40
N ALA A 154 3.17 18.05 -4.36
CA ALA A 154 2.51 16.75 -4.40
C ALA A 154 1.12 16.85 -3.80
N LEU A 155 0.23 15.97 -4.23
CA LEU A 155 -1.00 15.72 -3.54
C LEU A 155 -0.72 15.30 -2.09
N ASP A 156 -1.50 15.81 -1.15
CA ASP A 156 -1.66 15.16 0.14
C ASP A 156 -2.54 13.90 0.01
N ALA A 157 -1.92 12.82 -0.47
CA ALA A 157 -2.64 11.66 -0.95
C ALA A 157 -3.25 10.86 0.20
N PRO A 158 -4.51 10.43 0.09
CA PRO A 158 -5.03 9.34 0.89
C PRO A 158 -4.07 8.16 0.99
N VAL A 159 -3.89 7.69 2.21
CA VAL A 159 -3.26 6.42 2.52
C VAL A 159 -4.35 5.45 2.94
N ARG A 160 -4.20 4.19 2.54
CA ARG A 160 -5.16 3.14 2.88
C ARG A 160 -4.47 2.03 3.63
N LYS A 161 -5.17 1.52 4.63
CA LYS A 161 -4.93 0.19 5.16
C LYS A 161 -5.70 -0.79 4.30
N SER A 162 -5.04 -1.86 3.87
CA SER A 162 -5.76 -2.99 3.32
C SER A 162 -5.54 -4.17 4.24
N SER A 163 -6.60 -4.65 4.88
CA SER A 163 -6.69 -6.05 5.24
C SER A 163 -7.26 -6.76 4.02
N ALA A 164 -6.52 -7.71 3.45
CA ALA A 164 -7.13 -8.61 2.48
C ALA A 164 -8.21 -9.37 3.24
N THR A 165 -9.46 -9.27 2.80
CA THR A 165 -10.48 -10.24 3.22
C THR A 165 -9.89 -11.61 2.91
N ASP A 166 -9.90 -12.52 3.90
CA ASP A 166 -9.64 -13.91 3.54
C ASP A 166 -10.60 -14.26 2.41
N GLY A 167 -10.23 -15.18 1.51
CA GLY A 167 -11.12 -15.57 0.41
C GLY A 167 -12.43 -16.23 0.85
N SER A 168 -13.00 -15.89 2.01
CA SER A 168 -14.40 -16.12 2.35
C SER A 168 -15.29 -15.31 1.42
N ALA A 169 -16.24 -16.01 0.81
CA ALA A 169 -16.98 -15.60 -0.37
C ALA A 169 -18.18 -14.68 -0.07
N ASP A 170 -18.10 -13.84 0.98
CA ASP A 170 -19.31 -13.25 1.59
C ASP A 170 -19.44 -11.73 1.40
N ASN A 171 -18.53 -11.09 0.65
CA ASN A 171 -18.57 -9.65 0.38
C ASN A 171 -18.18 -9.31 -1.07
N ALA A 172 -19.05 -8.57 -1.76
CA ALA A 172 -18.76 -7.95 -3.05
C ALA A 172 -18.49 -6.44 -2.84
N ARG A 173 -17.28 -6.00 -3.15
CA ARG A 173 -16.83 -4.61 -3.00
C ARG A 173 -16.33 -4.07 -4.34
N ASP A 174 -16.58 -2.79 -4.57
CA ASP A 174 -16.09 -2.03 -5.71
C ASP A 174 -15.62 -0.67 -5.22
N ASP A 175 -14.36 -0.33 -5.52
CA ASP A 175 -13.73 0.94 -5.12
C ASP A 175 -13.68 1.95 -6.29
N PHE A 176 -14.38 1.67 -7.41
CA PHE A 176 -14.55 2.56 -8.58
C PHE A 176 -13.27 3.26 -9.07
N ASP A 177 -12.19 2.49 -9.24
CA ASP A 177 -10.98 2.95 -9.91
C ASP A 177 -11.04 2.76 -11.45
N ARG A 178 -10.15 3.42 -12.21
CA ARG A 178 -10.06 3.35 -13.68
C ARG A 178 -9.74 1.94 -14.19
N VAL A 179 -9.39 1.01 -13.31
CA VAL A 179 -9.15 -0.41 -13.62
C VAL A 179 -10.39 -1.27 -13.28
N ALA A 180 -11.29 -0.79 -12.41
CA ALA A 180 -12.41 -1.53 -11.83
C ALA A 180 -13.80 -1.13 -12.34
N TYR A 181 -13.95 -0.13 -13.22
CA TYR A 181 -15.26 0.12 -13.84
C TYR A 181 -15.85 -1.14 -14.51
N ASP A 182 -14.98 -1.98 -15.06
CA ASP A 182 -15.29 -3.27 -15.69
C ASP A 182 -14.91 -4.49 -14.79
N GLY A 183 -14.90 -4.36 -13.45
CA GLY A 183 -14.50 -5.48 -12.57
C GLY A 183 -14.59 -5.27 -11.04
N SER A 184 -14.77 -6.36 -10.29
CA SER A 184 -14.85 -6.35 -8.81
C SER A 184 -13.48 -6.17 -8.14
N SER A 185 -13.39 -5.33 -7.07
CA SER A 185 -12.23 -5.31 -6.16
C SER A 185 -12.39 -6.23 -4.93
N GLY A 186 -13.58 -6.80 -4.74
CA GLY A 186 -13.88 -7.78 -3.68
C GLY A 186 -13.57 -9.24 -4.06
N ALA A 187 -13.72 -10.15 -3.08
CA ALA A 187 -13.43 -11.58 -3.25
C ALA A 187 -14.39 -12.33 -4.21
N VAL A 188 -15.55 -11.74 -4.51
CA VAL A 188 -16.58 -12.29 -5.41
C VAL A 188 -16.71 -11.40 -6.65
N SER A 189 -16.73 -12.00 -7.84
CA SER A 189 -17.08 -11.31 -9.09
C SER A 189 -18.57 -10.97 -9.10
N TRP A 190 -18.92 -9.72 -9.37
CA TRP A 190 -20.29 -9.32 -9.69
C TRP A 190 -20.79 -10.03 -10.97
N ALA A 191 -22.11 -10.18 -11.13
CA ALA A 191 -22.71 -10.96 -12.22
C ALA A 191 -22.59 -10.33 -13.63
N MET A 192 -22.31 -9.02 -13.71
CA MET A 192 -22.15 -8.22 -14.94
C MET A 192 -21.37 -6.93 -14.64
N ASP A 193 -21.04 -6.09 -15.62
CA ASP A 193 -20.42 -4.75 -15.42
C ASP A 193 -21.45 -3.68 -15.00
N TRP A 194 -20.98 -2.54 -14.47
CA TRP A 194 -21.85 -1.39 -14.21
C TRP A 194 -22.39 -0.83 -15.54
N GLN A 195 -23.66 -0.44 -15.55
CA GLN A 195 -24.30 0.21 -16.69
C GLN A 195 -24.70 1.64 -16.31
N GLU A 196 -24.38 2.58 -17.19
CA GLU A 196 -24.75 3.99 -17.05
C GLU A 196 -26.26 4.19 -17.23
N ILE A 197 -26.80 5.14 -16.47
CA ILE A 197 -28.16 5.64 -16.58
C ILE A 197 -28.07 7.11 -16.97
N GLY A 198 -28.83 7.50 -17.99
CA GLY A 198 -28.90 8.88 -18.47
C GLY A 198 -27.89 9.23 -19.56
N GLU A 199 -26.79 8.46 -19.66
CA GLU A 199 -25.81 8.50 -20.76
C GLU A 199 -25.24 7.11 -21.07
N ALA A 200 -24.36 7.00 -22.07
CA ALA A 200 -23.81 5.74 -22.56
C ALA A 200 -22.45 5.94 -23.27
N ASP A 201 -21.62 6.84 -22.74
CA ASP A 201 -20.29 7.17 -23.27
C ASP A 201 -19.14 6.47 -22.52
N GLY A 202 -19.46 5.72 -21.47
CA GLY A 202 -18.49 4.95 -20.70
C GLY A 202 -17.79 5.83 -19.66
N PRO A 203 -17.07 5.20 -18.70
CA PRO A 203 -16.65 5.82 -17.44
C PRO A 203 -15.61 6.93 -17.57
N ALA A 204 -15.06 7.14 -18.76
CA ALA A 204 -13.89 7.98 -18.96
C ALA A 204 -14.26 9.45 -19.11
N VAL A 205 -15.50 9.75 -19.50
CA VAL A 205 -16.00 11.08 -19.85
C VAL A 205 -17.48 11.16 -19.45
N GLY A 206 -18.08 12.36 -19.51
CA GLY A 206 -19.51 12.52 -19.24
C GLY A 206 -19.84 12.95 -17.80
N ASN A 207 -21.11 12.81 -17.46
CA ASN A 207 -21.68 13.18 -16.16
C ASN A 207 -21.66 12.02 -15.15
N VAL A 208 -21.54 10.80 -15.64
CA VAL A 208 -21.30 9.52 -14.97
C VAL A 208 -19.89 9.09 -15.37
N MET A 209 -18.90 9.55 -14.60
CA MET A 209 -17.50 9.23 -14.92
C MET A 209 -16.72 8.83 -13.69
N VAL A 210 -15.78 7.91 -13.86
CA VAL A 210 -14.75 7.65 -12.87
C VAL A 210 -13.79 8.83 -12.92
N THR A 211 -13.86 9.66 -11.89
CA THR A 211 -12.97 10.79 -11.74
C THR A 211 -12.27 10.73 -10.40
N SER A 212 -11.01 11.12 -10.48
CA SER A 212 -10.17 11.52 -9.38
C SER A 212 -10.66 12.85 -8.81
N PHE A 213 -10.99 12.88 -7.53
CA PHE A 213 -11.53 14.07 -6.86
C PHE A 213 -10.67 14.50 -5.66
N TRP A 214 -10.75 15.78 -5.27
CA TRP A 214 -10.00 16.40 -4.17
C TRP A 214 -8.51 16.05 -4.15
N GLY A 215 -7.88 16.08 -5.31
CA GLY A 215 -6.43 15.95 -5.38
C GLY A 215 -5.91 14.58 -5.80
N GLY A 216 -6.75 13.55 -6.03
CA GLY A 216 -6.42 12.52 -7.03
C GLY A 216 -5.95 11.15 -6.58
N ALA A 217 -6.10 10.83 -5.30
CA ALA A 217 -5.75 9.50 -4.78
C ALA A 217 -6.94 8.54 -4.72
N LEU A 218 -8.17 9.05 -4.74
CA LEU A 218 -9.38 8.24 -4.84
C LEU A 218 -10.07 8.57 -6.16
N GLN A 219 -10.07 7.59 -7.04
CA GLN A 219 -11.01 7.54 -8.13
C GLN A 219 -12.34 7.11 -7.53
N GLY A 220 -13.37 7.88 -7.83
CA GLY A 220 -14.72 7.56 -7.44
C GLY A 220 -15.63 7.80 -8.63
N LEU A 221 -16.74 7.10 -8.65
CA LEU A 221 -17.76 7.35 -9.63
C LEU A 221 -18.43 8.69 -9.29
N ARG A 222 -18.23 9.68 -10.17
CA ARG A 222 -18.94 10.95 -10.08
C ARG A 222 -20.25 10.84 -10.83
N LEU A 223 -21.34 11.24 -10.18
CA LEU A 223 -22.64 11.48 -10.76
C LEU A 223 -22.94 12.98 -10.72
N ARG A 224 -23.25 13.59 -11.87
CA ARG A 224 -23.65 15.00 -11.99
C ARG A 224 -24.89 15.14 -12.86
N GLY A 225 -25.68 16.19 -12.63
CA GLY A 225 -26.86 16.46 -13.44
C GLY A 225 -28.03 15.52 -13.16
N ALA A 226 -29.19 15.85 -13.72
CA ALA A 226 -30.45 15.18 -13.44
C ALA A 226 -30.56 13.82 -14.12
N GLN A 227 -31.05 12.81 -13.38
CA GLN A 227 -31.29 11.43 -13.87
C GLN A 227 -30.05 10.72 -14.42
N MET A 228 -28.90 11.01 -13.82
CA MET A 228 -27.63 10.34 -14.09
C MET A 228 -27.36 9.31 -13.00
N GLY A 229 -26.81 8.16 -13.37
CA GLY A 229 -26.64 7.08 -12.41
C GLY A 229 -25.91 5.87 -12.95
N VAL A 230 -25.82 4.84 -12.12
CA VAL A 230 -25.33 3.52 -12.52
C VAL A 230 -26.22 2.43 -11.95
N LEU A 231 -26.30 1.31 -12.66
CA LEU A 231 -26.97 0.09 -12.21
C LEU A 231 -26.12 -1.15 -12.45
N ARG A 232 -26.37 -2.19 -11.66
CA ARG A 232 -25.71 -3.50 -11.81
C ARG A 232 -26.59 -4.62 -11.28
N ALA A 233 -26.47 -5.81 -11.87
CA ALA A 233 -27.04 -7.02 -11.28
C ALA A 233 -26.21 -7.52 -10.10
N VAL A 234 -26.90 -8.00 -9.08
CA VAL A 234 -26.36 -8.47 -7.83
C VAL A 234 -26.74 -9.92 -7.62
N ASP A 235 -25.75 -10.78 -7.30
CA ASP A 235 -26.02 -12.16 -6.90
C ASP A 235 -26.09 -12.25 -5.38
N LEU A 236 -27.30 -12.41 -4.84
CA LEU A 236 -27.52 -12.58 -3.40
C LEU A 236 -27.54 -14.06 -2.97
N GLY A 237 -27.45 -15.02 -3.90
CA GLY A 237 -27.60 -16.45 -3.64
C GLY A 237 -28.77 -16.77 -2.70
N VAL A 238 -28.48 -17.46 -1.59
CA VAL A 238 -29.44 -17.83 -0.53
C VAL A 238 -29.41 -16.91 0.70
N ALA A 239 -28.75 -15.74 0.62
CA ALA A 239 -28.58 -14.83 1.75
C ALA A 239 -29.92 -14.27 2.26
N GLN A 240 -30.25 -14.43 3.54
CA GLN A 240 -31.52 -13.95 4.11
C GLN A 240 -31.50 -12.46 4.45
N HIS A 241 -30.31 -11.88 4.64
CA HIS A 241 -30.08 -10.46 4.86
C HIS A 241 -29.06 -9.95 3.86
N ALA A 242 -29.21 -8.70 3.43
CA ALA A 242 -28.22 -8.03 2.60
C ALA A 242 -28.14 -6.55 2.98
N GLN A 243 -26.92 -6.05 3.22
CA GLN A 243 -26.66 -4.64 3.49
C GLN A 243 -25.84 -4.05 2.36
N VAL A 244 -26.15 -2.80 1.98
CA VAL A 244 -25.34 -1.99 1.09
C VAL A 244 -24.62 -0.94 1.93
N GLY A 245 -23.30 -1.05 2.00
CA GLY A 245 -22.42 -0.02 2.52
C GLY A 245 -21.89 0.85 1.38
N ILE A 246 -21.83 2.16 1.58
CA ILE A 246 -21.16 3.08 0.65
C ILE A 246 -20.27 4.07 1.38
N ALA A 247 -19.18 4.42 0.72
CA ALA A 247 -18.35 5.57 1.03
C ALA A 247 -18.62 6.64 -0.04
N TYR A 248 -19.02 7.84 0.35
CA TYR A 248 -19.44 8.87 -0.59
C TYR A 248 -19.10 10.29 -0.12
N ARG A 249 -19.15 11.24 -1.05
CA ARG A 249 -19.05 12.68 -0.78
C ARG A 249 -20.01 13.45 -1.67
N ARG A 250 -20.65 14.47 -1.11
CA ARG A 250 -21.44 15.46 -1.84
C ARG A 250 -20.59 16.68 -2.13
N LYS A 251 -20.86 17.35 -3.24
CA LYS A 251 -20.31 18.66 -3.57
C LYS A 251 -21.39 19.52 -4.17
N ASP A 252 -21.49 20.73 -3.65
CA ASP A 252 -22.35 21.80 -4.15
C ASP A 252 -23.83 21.39 -4.22
N PHE A 253 -24.27 20.52 -3.30
CA PHE A 253 -25.69 20.26 -3.10
C PHE A 253 -26.30 21.55 -2.53
N GLY A 254 -27.23 22.16 -3.27
CA GLY A 254 -27.77 23.48 -2.94
C GLY A 254 -29.13 23.43 -2.26
N SER A 255 -29.85 22.31 -2.36
CA SER A 255 -31.20 22.16 -1.82
C SER A 255 -31.56 20.71 -1.54
N GLU A 256 -32.70 20.48 -0.90
CA GLU A 256 -33.28 19.13 -0.72
C GLU A 256 -33.63 18.44 -2.05
N GLN A 257 -33.63 19.17 -3.17
CA GLN A 257 -33.81 18.60 -4.50
C GLN A 257 -32.53 17.95 -5.02
N ASP A 258 -31.37 18.30 -4.50
CA ASP A 258 -30.10 17.65 -4.83
C ASP A 258 -29.97 16.40 -3.97
N TYR A 259 -30.25 15.23 -4.56
CA TYR A 259 -30.08 13.95 -3.89
C TYR A 259 -29.70 12.83 -4.86
N VAL A 260 -29.09 11.79 -4.31
CA VAL A 260 -28.90 10.48 -4.96
C VAL A 260 -29.76 9.46 -4.23
N ALA A 261 -30.63 8.78 -4.98
CA ALA A 261 -31.42 7.66 -4.48
C ALA A 261 -30.62 6.37 -4.66
N ILE A 262 -30.62 5.53 -3.62
CA ILE A 262 -30.18 4.14 -3.69
C ILE A 262 -31.44 3.29 -3.79
N GLU A 263 -31.56 2.55 -4.88
CA GLU A 263 -32.76 1.77 -5.19
C GLU A 263 -32.38 0.34 -5.55
N PHE A 264 -33.24 -0.61 -5.19
CA PHE A 264 -33.07 -2.01 -5.58
C PHE A 264 -34.32 -2.54 -6.25
N SER A 265 -34.14 -3.58 -7.06
CA SER A 265 -35.20 -4.26 -7.79
C SER A 265 -35.06 -5.76 -7.61
N GLN A 266 -36.17 -6.45 -7.35
CA GLN A 266 -36.20 -7.92 -7.22
C GLN A 266 -36.71 -8.63 -8.47
N ASP A 267 -37.07 -7.88 -9.52
CA ASP A 267 -37.75 -8.39 -10.73
C ASP A 267 -37.00 -8.01 -12.02
N GLY A 268 -35.67 -7.93 -11.97
CA GLY A 268 -34.84 -7.62 -13.14
C GLY A 268 -34.95 -6.17 -13.61
N GLY A 269 -35.33 -5.25 -12.73
CA GLY A 269 -35.44 -3.82 -13.01
C GLY A 269 -36.83 -3.35 -13.46
N ALA A 270 -37.86 -4.19 -13.36
CA ALA A 270 -39.23 -3.80 -13.74
C ALA A 270 -39.90 -2.93 -12.66
N THR A 271 -39.64 -3.19 -11.38
CA THR A 271 -40.04 -2.36 -10.25
C THR A 271 -38.83 -2.03 -9.37
N TRP A 272 -38.78 -0.79 -8.88
CA TRP A 272 -37.69 -0.28 -8.07
C TRP A 272 -38.22 0.18 -6.71
N GLN A 273 -37.58 -0.30 -5.65
CA GLN A 273 -37.82 0.12 -4.29
C GLN A 273 -36.66 1.00 -3.82
N GLU A 274 -37.00 2.18 -3.31
CA GLU A 274 -36.03 3.08 -2.70
C GLU A 274 -35.59 2.54 -1.34
N VAL A 275 -34.29 2.35 -1.19
CA VAL A 275 -33.64 1.98 0.08
C VAL A 275 -33.46 3.23 0.92
N THR A 276 -32.90 4.28 0.31
CA THR A 276 -32.60 5.55 0.97
C THR A 276 -32.35 6.66 -0.05
N ARG A 277 -32.34 7.90 0.43
CA ARG A 277 -31.85 9.06 -0.30
C ARG A 277 -30.71 9.70 0.46
N ILE A 278 -29.69 10.08 -0.28
CA ILE A 278 -28.60 10.89 0.23
C ILE A 278 -28.74 12.27 -0.39
N GLY A 279 -29.19 13.22 0.42
CA GLY A 279 -29.45 14.60 0.04
C GLY A 279 -28.90 15.56 1.08
N ASP A 280 -29.55 16.71 1.23
CA ASP A 280 -29.17 17.88 2.04
C ASP A 280 -28.12 18.80 1.41
N ALA A 281 -28.30 20.10 1.63
CA ALA A 281 -27.39 21.11 1.11
C ALA A 281 -26.02 20.99 1.78
N GLY A 282 -24.95 20.90 1.00
CA GLY A 282 -23.60 20.80 1.53
C GLY A 282 -22.54 20.34 0.53
N THR A 283 -21.29 20.55 0.95
CA THR A 283 -20.08 20.01 0.33
C THR A 283 -19.30 19.29 1.41
N ASP A 284 -19.06 17.99 1.22
CA ASP A 284 -18.37 17.14 2.18
C ASP A 284 -16.86 17.21 1.96
N ALA A 285 -16.14 17.74 2.97
CA ALA A 285 -14.68 17.78 2.97
C ALA A 285 -14.04 16.41 3.28
N ALA A 286 -14.75 15.56 4.02
CA ALA A 286 -14.34 14.21 4.39
C ALA A 286 -15.32 13.17 3.82
N ILE A 287 -14.85 11.93 3.64
CA ILE A 287 -15.70 10.82 3.20
C ILE A 287 -16.81 10.59 4.22
N GLN A 288 -18.04 10.48 3.71
CA GLN A 288 -19.21 10.07 4.46
C GLN A 288 -19.44 8.57 4.25
N TYR A 289 -19.99 7.91 5.25
CA TYR A 289 -20.32 6.50 5.19
C TYR A 289 -21.82 6.30 5.40
N GLY A 290 -22.41 5.37 4.65
CA GLY A 290 -23.79 4.97 4.83
C GLY A 290 -23.90 3.45 4.72
N ASP A 291 -24.54 2.82 5.70
CA ASP A 291 -24.88 1.40 5.68
C ASP A 291 -26.40 1.25 5.69
N PHE A 292 -26.94 0.51 4.72
CA PHE A 292 -28.38 0.42 4.49
C PHE A 292 -28.82 -1.03 4.30
N GLU A 293 -29.86 -1.44 5.03
CA GLU A 293 -30.46 -2.77 4.89
C GLU A 293 -31.34 -2.87 3.64
N LEU A 294 -31.15 -3.94 2.86
CA LEU A 294 -32.03 -4.29 1.76
C LEU A 294 -33.20 -5.12 2.30
N ALA A 295 -34.42 -4.58 2.19
CA ALA A 295 -35.64 -5.26 2.62
C ALA A 295 -36.02 -6.39 1.64
N LEU A 296 -35.39 -7.56 1.76
CA LEU A 296 -35.65 -8.71 0.89
C LEU A 296 -36.99 -9.38 1.23
N SER A 297 -37.87 -9.51 0.23
CA SER A 297 -39.09 -10.32 0.39
C SER A 297 -38.78 -11.82 0.55
N PRO A 298 -39.36 -12.53 1.54
CA PRO A 298 -39.10 -13.96 1.77
C PRO A 298 -39.55 -14.90 0.63
N ASP A 299 -40.49 -14.47 -0.23
CA ASP A 299 -41.32 -15.41 -1.01
C ASP A 299 -41.03 -15.52 -2.52
N ASN A 300 -40.08 -14.77 -3.09
CA ASN A 300 -39.81 -14.79 -4.55
C ASN A 300 -38.32 -14.95 -4.90
N ARG A 301 -37.72 -16.10 -4.57
CA ARG A 301 -36.45 -16.52 -5.20
C ARG A 301 -36.69 -17.64 -6.18
N THR A 302 -37.34 -17.33 -7.29
CA THR A 302 -37.32 -18.22 -8.44
C THR A 302 -35.91 -18.23 -9.02
N ALA A 303 -35.29 -19.41 -9.14
CA ALA A 303 -33.95 -19.54 -9.70
C ALA A 303 -33.91 -18.95 -11.12
N GLY A 304 -33.27 -17.77 -11.28
CA GLY A 304 -33.06 -17.11 -12.56
C GLY A 304 -33.50 -15.64 -12.67
N GLU A 305 -34.15 -15.06 -11.66
CA GLU A 305 -34.50 -13.62 -11.65
C GLU A 305 -33.34 -12.78 -11.09
N GLN A 306 -32.88 -11.76 -11.83
CA GLN A 306 -31.74 -10.92 -11.45
C GLN A 306 -32.19 -9.80 -10.49
N ILE A 307 -31.57 -9.74 -9.31
CA ILE A 307 -31.72 -8.60 -8.40
C ILE A 307 -30.84 -7.47 -8.94
N MET A 308 -31.37 -6.26 -9.02
CA MET A 308 -30.64 -5.10 -9.52
C MET A 308 -30.47 -4.06 -8.42
N LEU A 309 -29.31 -3.41 -8.37
CA LEU A 309 -29.02 -2.26 -7.54
C LEU A 309 -28.71 -1.07 -8.44
N ARG A 310 -29.23 0.12 -8.11
CA ARG A 310 -28.86 1.35 -8.80
C ARG A 310 -28.70 2.53 -7.85
N LEU A 311 -27.84 3.45 -8.26
CA LEU A 311 -27.72 4.78 -7.69
C LEU A 311 -28.12 5.78 -8.76
N LEU A 312 -29.05 6.68 -8.43
CA LEU A 312 -29.66 7.59 -9.39
C LEU A 312 -29.80 9.00 -8.82
N THR A 313 -29.29 9.99 -9.54
CA THR A 313 -29.48 11.40 -9.19
C THR A 313 -30.92 11.84 -9.41
N SER A 314 -31.39 12.77 -8.57
CA SER A 314 -32.75 13.26 -8.62
C SER A 314 -33.10 13.89 -9.98
N PRO A 315 -34.39 13.94 -10.37
CA PRO A 315 -34.83 14.64 -11.57
C PRO A 315 -34.56 16.15 -11.58
N ALA A 316 -34.24 16.72 -10.43
CA ALA A 316 -34.07 18.16 -10.22
C ALA A 316 -32.67 18.51 -9.68
N MET A 317 -31.70 17.60 -9.80
CA MET A 317 -30.33 17.85 -9.37
C MET A 317 -29.75 19.02 -10.17
N SER A 318 -29.20 20.00 -9.47
CA SER A 318 -28.53 21.16 -10.04
C SER A 318 -27.32 20.74 -10.88
N ALA A 319 -26.94 21.59 -11.84
CA ALA A 319 -25.82 21.31 -12.75
C ALA A 319 -24.46 21.39 -12.03
N GLU A 320 -24.43 22.14 -10.93
CA GLU A 320 -23.27 22.36 -10.08
C GLU A 320 -23.08 21.23 -9.07
N ALA A 321 -24.17 20.58 -8.63
CA ALA A 321 -24.12 19.48 -7.68
C ALA A 321 -23.44 18.24 -8.27
N GLY A 322 -22.54 17.65 -7.49
CA GLY A 322 -21.88 16.40 -7.80
C GLY A 322 -21.88 15.43 -6.62
N PHE A 323 -22.22 14.18 -6.90
CA PHE A 323 -22.10 13.08 -5.95
C PHE A 323 -20.91 12.22 -6.34
N TYR A 324 -20.07 11.87 -5.39
CA TYR A 324 -18.86 11.08 -5.60
C TYR A 324 -18.97 9.82 -4.76
N LEU A 325 -18.97 8.67 -5.42
CA LEU A 325 -19.02 7.36 -4.79
C LEU A 325 -17.60 6.79 -4.77
N ASP A 326 -17.02 6.72 -3.58
CA ASP A 326 -15.65 6.26 -3.32
C ASP A 326 -15.55 4.73 -3.21
N ALA A 327 -16.59 4.09 -2.66
CA ALA A 327 -16.71 2.65 -2.62
C ALA A 327 -18.17 2.25 -2.42
N ILE A 328 -18.53 1.07 -2.93
CA ILE A 328 -19.76 0.36 -2.59
C ILE A 328 -19.42 -1.07 -2.19
N ASP A 329 -20.11 -1.54 -1.16
CA ASP A 329 -19.88 -2.82 -0.50
C ASP A 329 -21.23 -3.47 -0.27
N LEU A 330 -21.35 -4.75 -0.64
CA LEU A 330 -22.54 -5.54 -0.42
C LEU A 330 -22.22 -6.70 0.52
N ARG A 331 -22.84 -6.66 1.70
CA ARG A 331 -22.64 -7.64 2.77
C ARG A 331 -23.82 -8.59 2.82
N LEU A 332 -23.55 -9.89 2.77
CA LEU A 332 -24.59 -10.93 2.79
C LEU A 332 -24.64 -11.62 4.16
N GLY A 333 -25.85 -11.81 4.70
CA GLY A 333 -26.10 -12.54 5.93
C GLY A 333 -26.85 -13.85 5.66
N PHE A 334 -26.30 -14.98 6.12
CA PHE A 334 -26.91 -16.32 5.99
C PHE A 334 -27.39 -16.82 7.35
N ASP A 335 -28.58 -17.44 7.39
CA ASP A 335 -29.08 -18.11 8.60
C ASP A 335 -28.33 -19.44 8.83
N GLN A 336 -27.81 -19.63 10.04
CA GLN A 336 -27.04 -20.82 10.46
C GLN A 336 -27.90 -22.08 10.65
N SER A 337 -29.17 -22.09 10.22
CA SER A 337 -30.07 -23.23 10.37
C SER A 337 -29.93 -24.32 9.29
N GLN A 338 -29.06 -24.13 8.27
CA GLN A 338 -28.71 -25.15 7.28
C GLN A 338 -27.30 -25.70 7.57
N GLY A 339 -27.25 -26.81 8.32
CA GLY A 339 -26.02 -27.43 8.79
C GLY A 339 -25.04 -27.87 7.69
N ASP A 340 -23.77 -27.58 7.95
CA ASP A 340 -22.68 -28.55 7.94
C ASP A 340 -22.42 -29.34 6.64
N LYS A 341 -21.73 -28.72 5.66
CA LYS A 341 -20.87 -29.43 4.69
C LYS A 341 -19.69 -28.58 4.23
N GLN A 342 -18.65 -28.51 5.07
CA GLN A 342 -17.24 -28.81 4.72
C GLN A 342 -16.29 -28.33 5.83
N ALA A 343 -16.39 -28.97 6.98
CA ALA A 343 -15.28 -29.10 7.93
C ALA A 343 -15.07 -30.59 8.22
N ASN A 344 -13.82 -30.97 8.45
CA ASN A 344 -13.32 -32.28 8.88
C ASN A 344 -13.24 -33.43 7.86
N LYS A 345 -12.04 -33.60 7.31
CA LYS A 345 -11.39 -34.92 7.26
C LYS A 345 -9.94 -34.82 7.75
N ILE A 346 -9.81 -34.80 9.08
CA ILE A 346 -8.61 -35.28 9.77
C ILE A 346 -8.53 -36.79 9.52
N TYR A 347 -7.43 -37.26 8.92
CA TYR A 347 -7.07 -38.68 8.90
C TYR A 347 -5.60 -38.84 9.34
N LEU A 348 -5.43 -39.40 10.53
CA LEU A 348 -4.35 -40.31 10.92
C LEU A 348 -5.06 -41.54 11.53
N PRO A 349 -4.57 -42.79 11.48
CA PRO A 349 -3.16 -43.21 11.37
C PRO A 349 -2.89 -44.44 10.45
N LEU A 350 -1.62 -44.77 10.19
CA LEU A 350 -0.92 -46.03 10.56
C LEU A 350 0.29 -46.33 9.61
N VAL A 351 1.39 -46.74 10.24
CA VAL A 351 2.69 -47.15 9.69
C VAL A 351 2.62 -48.48 8.91
N THR A 352 3.39 -48.63 7.82
CA THR A 352 4.31 -49.77 7.57
C THR A 352 5.15 -49.60 6.28
N GLY A 353 6.47 -49.82 6.38
CA GLY A 353 7.21 -50.62 5.39
C GLY A 353 8.06 -49.96 4.29
N GLY A 354 9.34 -49.69 4.59
CA GLY A 354 10.50 -50.30 3.91
C GLY A 354 10.99 -49.79 2.52
N GLY A 355 12.22 -49.26 2.49
CA GLY A 355 13.09 -49.24 1.31
C GLY A 355 14.14 -48.11 1.30
N GLY A 356 15.43 -48.43 1.54
CA GLY A 356 16.58 -47.50 1.53
C GLY A 356 16.99 -46.98 0.13
N ALA A 357 17.98 -46.10 -0.10
CA ALA A 357 19.15 -45.53 0.61
C ALA A 357 19.62 -44.28 -0.22
N PRO A 358 20.80 -43.60 -0.04
CA PRO A 358 21.84 -43.67 1.00
C PRO A 358 22.26 -42.30 1.62
N ALA A 359 23.29 -42.36 2.46
CA ALA A 359 23.73 -41.40 3.46
C ALA A 359 24.53 -40.16 2.98
N VAL A 360 24.36 -39.05 3.71
CA VAL A 360 25.34 -37.96 3.83
C VAL A 360 25.81 -37.93 5.29
N ALA A 361 27.12 -38.01 5.49
CA ALA A 361 27.73 -38.04 6.82
C ALA A 361 27.89 -36.62 7.38
N THR A 362 27.21 -36.33 8.49
CA THR A 362 27.59 -35.29 9.43
C THR A 362 27.44 -35.86 10.84
N THR A 363 28.51 -35.81 11.62
CA THR A 363 28.57 -36.25 13.01
C THR A 363 27.50 -35.54 13.86
N ALA A 364 26.37 -36.21 14.06
CA ALA A 364 25.31 -35.77 14.97
C ALA A 364 25.62 -36.25 16.40
N ARG A 365 25.43 -35.36 17.38
CA ARG A 365 25.40 -35.73 18.80
C ARG A 365 24.27 -36.73 19.04
N SER A 366 24.43 -37.62 20.01
CA SER A 366 23.45 -38.66 20.26
C SER A 366 22.19 -38.08 20.91
N LYS A 367 21.03 -38.63 20.56
CA LYS A 367 19.71 -38.29 21.16
C LYS A 367 19.71 -38.41 22.70
N ALA A 368 20.60 -39.22 23.26
CA ALA A 368 20.78 -39.39 24.70
C ALA A 368 21.51 -38.21 25.36
N GLU A 369 22.46 -37.57 24.67
CA GLU A 369 23.14 -36.36 25.15
C GLU A 369 22.20 -35.14 25.11
N VAL A 370 21.36 -35.04 24.07
CA VAL A 370 20.33 -33.99 23.95
C VAL A 370 19.24 -34.17 25.03
N LEU A 371 18.82 -35.40 25.34
CA LEU A 371 17.85 -35.64 26.42
C LEU A 371 18.42 -35.37 27.82
N ALA A 372 19.73 -35.47 28.01
CA ALA A 372 20.38 -35.19 29.30
C ALA A 372 20.44 -33.68 29.61
N GLU A 373 20.62 -32.82 28.60
CA GLU A 373 20.57 -31.35 28.75
C GLU A 373 19.14 -30.83 28.92
N VAL A 374 18.16 -31.39 28.20
CA VAL A 374 16.74 -31.00 28.35
C VAL A 374 16.21 -31.28 29.76
N ASN A 375 16.65 -32.38 30.38
CA ASN A 375 16.27 -32.70 31.76
C ASN A 375 17.08 -31.91 32.82
N ALA A 376 18.20 -31.28 32.44
CA ALA A 376 18.95 -30.39 33.32
C ALA A 376 18.40 -28.95 33.32
N ALA A 377 17.67 -28.54 32.26
CA ALA A 377 17.12 -27.19 32.12
C ALA A 377 15.82 -26.93 32.90
N SER A 378 15.20 -27.95 33.52
CA SER A 378 13.86 -27.82 34.10
C SER A 378 13.81 -27.33 35.57
N SER A 379 14.87 -26.74 36.13
CA SER A 379 14.81 -26.28 37.54
C SER A 379 15.43 -24.91 37.86
N SER A 380 15.86 -24.14 36.88
CA SER A 380 16.21 -22.73 37.11
C SER A 380 16.17 -21.92 35.82
N CYS A 381 14.97 -21.50 35.39
CA CYS A 381 14.81 -20.49 34.36
C CYS A 381 14.72 -19.12 35.06
N PRO A 382 15.76 -18.27 35.03
CA PRO A 382 15.70 -16.92 35.61
C PRO A 382 14.79 -15.97 34.82
N TYR A 383 14.40 -16.34 33.60
CA TYR A 383 13.42 -15.66 32.75
C TYR A 383 12.07 -16.37 32.86
N HIS A 384 10.94 -15.68 32.67
CA HIS A 384 9.63 -16.34 32.59
C HIS A 384 9.63 -17.29 31.37
N CYS A 385 9.85 -18.59 31.56
CA CYS A 385 9.99 -19.53 30.45
C CYS A 385 8.68 -19.64 29.64
N LEU A 386 8.75 -19.44 28.31
CA LEU A 386 7.61 -19.62 27.40
C LEU A 386 7.39 -21.12 27.15
N ASP A 387 6.17 -21.63 27.35
CA ASP A 387 5.83 -22.99 26.95
C ASP A 387 5.45 -23.03 25.47
N LEU A 388 6.45 -23.35 24.64
CA LEU A 388 6.28 -23.39 23.18
C LEU A 388 5.38 -24.53 22.69
N ASN A 389 4.99 -25.47 23.56
CA ASN A 389 4.02 -26.51 23.21
C ASN A 389 2.59 -25.94 23.13
N LEU A 390 2.33 -24.79 23.74
CA LEU A 390 1.03 -24.13 23.74
C LEU A 390 0.81 -23.29 22.46
N LEU A 391 1.89 -22.91 21.77
CA LEU A 391 1.85 -22.11 20.54
C LEU A 391 0.97 -22.74 19.46
N GLN A 392 -0.13 -22.05 19.15
CA GLN A 392 -1.01 -22.38 18.02
C GLN A 392 -0.63 -21.61 16.76
N SER A 393 0.01 -20.44 16.87
CA SER A 393 0.54 -19.72 15.72
C SER A 393 1.75 -20.45 15.11
N THR A 394 1.68 -20.71 13.81
CA THR A 394 2.76 -21.35 13.04
C THR A 394 3.85 -20.38 12.67
N TYR A 395 3.51 -19.13 12.34
CA TYR A 395 4.46 -18.12 11.87
C TYR A 395 5.71 -17.96 12.77
N ILE A 396 5.57 -18.02 14.10
CA ILE A 396 6.69 -17.94 15.06
C ILE A 396 7.70 -19.08 14.84
N LYS A 397 7.18 -20.29 14.61
CA LYS A 397 8.01 -21.47 14.35
C LYS A 397 8.60 -21.39 12.94
N THR A 398 7.80 -20.98 11.96
CA THR A 398 8.20 -20.84 10.56
C THR A 398 9.39 -19.90 10.42
N ILE A 399 9.37 -18.72 11.04
CA ILE A 399 10.49 -17.77 10.89
C ILE A 399 11.73 -18.10 11.75
N GLY A 400 11.65 -19.11 12.63
CA GLY A 400 12.75 -19.51 13.52
C GLY A 400 12.80 -18.76 14.86
N ALA A 401 11.79 -17.96 15.22
CA ALA A 401 11.77 -17.21 16.48
C ALA A 401 11.67 -18.14 17.70
N SER A 402 10.85 -19.19 17.63
CA SER A 402 10.75 -20.18 18.72
C SER A 402 12.06 -20.94 18.97
N GLN A 403 12.83 -21.20 17.91
CA GLN A 403 14.15 -21.80 18.03
C GLN A 403 15.12 -20.84 18.75
N LEU A 404 15.05 -19.55 18.41
CA LEU A 404 15.86 -18.53 19.07
C LEU A 404 15.53 -18.43 20.57
N TRP A 405 14.24 -18.38 20.93
CA TRP A 405 13.80 -18.35 22.33
C TRP A 405 14.24 -19.58 23.15
N ASN A 406 14.39 -20.74 22.50
CA ASN A 406 14.89 -21.94 23.17
C ASN A 406 16.38 -21.86 23.49
N VAL A 407 17.20 -21.34 22.56
CA VAL A 407 18.66 -21.32 22.73
C VAL A 407 19.16 -20.05 23.43
N ALA A 408 18.39 -18.96 23.33
CA ALA A 408 18.65 -17.65 23.90
C ALA A 408 17.34 -17.10 24.51
N PRO A 409 16.92 -17.61 25.69
CA PRO A 409 15.61 -17.30 26.27
C PRO A 409 15.43 -15.84 26.68
N TYR A 410 16.49 -15.04 26.67
CA TYR A 410 16.44 -13.59 26.86
C TYR A 410 16.01 -12.84 25.59
N LEU A 411 16.20 -13.39 24.40
CA LEU A 411 15.92 -12.68 23.14
C LEU A 411 14.42 -12.63 22.85
N ARG A 412 13.71 -11.67 23.43
CA ARG A 412 12.25 -11.49 23.31
C ARG A 412 11.82 -10.04 23.02
N GLY A 413 12.78 -9.18 22.69
CA GLY A 413 12.60 -7.77 22.38
C GLY A 413 12.75 -6.83 23.57
N GLU A 414 13.30 -7.29 24.70
CA GLU A 414 13.45 -6.43 25.88
C GLU A 414 14.24 -5.16 25.53
N ASN A 415 13.80 -4.02 26.09
CA ASN A 415 14.40 -2.70 25.88
C ASN A 415 14.39 -2.18 24.42
N VAL A 416 13.82 -2.91 23.46
CA VAL A 416 13.58 -2.44 22.10
C VAL A 416 12.18 -1.84 22.01
N THR A 417 12.06 -0.64 21.42
CA THR A 417 10.78 0.03 21.21
C THR A 417 10.43 0.08 19.73
N VAL A 418 9.24 -0.41 19.39
CA VAL A 418 8.65 -0.35 18.05
C VAL A 418 7.56 0.71 18.01
N ALA A 419 7.68 1.70 17.12
CA ALA A 419 6.60 2.63 16.81
C ALA A 419 5.69 2.01 15.75
N VAL A 420 4.41 1.88 16.06
CA VAL A 420 3.39 1.33 15.17
C VAL A 420 2.62 2.50 14.58
N VAL A 421 2.83 2.74 13.28
CA VAL A 421 2.20 3.82 12.53
C VAL A 421 0.92 3.28 11.88
N ASP A 422 -0.20 3.38 12.60
CA ASP A 422 -1.41 2.62 12.27
C ASP A 422 -2.72 3.34 12.71
N SER A 423 -3.77 2.59 13.07
CA SER A 423 -5.13 3.10 13.36
C SER A 423 -5.36 3.40 14.82
N GLY A 424 -4.30 3.35 15.63
CA GLY A 424 -4.37 3.31 17.09
C GLY A 424 -3.97 1.94 17.62
N ILE A 425 -3.69 1.89 18.93
CA ILE A 425 -3.54 0.66 19.69
C ILE A 425 -4.48 0.73 20.90
N ALA A 426 -5.45 -0.17 20.98
CA ALA A 426 -6.31 -0.28 22.15
C ALA A 426 -5.53 -0.91 23.33
N PRO A 427 -5.76 -0.45 24.57
CA PRO A 427 -5.21 -1.12 25.76
C PRO A 427 -5.63 -2.59 25.83
N HIS A 428 -4.66 -3.49 25.93
CA HIS A 428 -4.92 -4.93 25.94
C HIS A 428 -4.01 -5.64 26.97
N PRO A 429 -4.50 -6.64 27.74
CA PRO A 429 -3.69 -7.36 28.74
C PRO A 429 -2.40 -7.98 28.18
N ASP A 430 -2.44 -8.47 26.95
CA ASP A 430 -1.26 -9.02 26.25
C ASP A 430 -0.20 -7.97 25.89
N LEU A 431 -0.50 -6.68 26.02
CA LEU A 431 0.46 -5.59 25.84
C LEU A 431 1.03 -5.10 27.17
N ASN A 432 0.75 -5.78 28.28
CA ASN A 432 1.40 -5.57 29.56
C ASN A 432 2.62 -6.48 29.72
N ASP A 433 3.54 -6.10 30.59
CA ASP A 433 4.58 -6.98 31.10
C ASP A 433 4.01 -8.03 32.08
N TYR A 434 4.85 -8.95 32.55
CA TYR A 434 4.48 -9.98 33.51
C TYR A 434 4.05 -9.43 34.89
N TYR A 435 4.30 -8.14 35.16
CA TYR A 435 3.95 -7.44 36.39
C TYR A 435 2.67 -6.60 36.24
N GLY A 436 2.07 -6.58 35.04
CA GLY A 436 0.85 -5.83 34.74
C GLY A 436 1.08 -4.37 34.34
N ASN A 437 2.32 -3.93 34.13
CA ASN A 437 2.60 -2.59 33.60
C ASN A 437 2.46 -2.59 32.08
N SER A 438 1.84 -1.54 31.53
CA SER A 438 1.73 -1.38 30.08
C SER A 438 3.09 -1.27 29.41
N ARG A 439 3.31 -2.05 28.34
CA ARG A 439 4.42 -1.86 27.40
C ARG A 439 4.05 -0.95 26.22
N LEU A 440 2.77 -0.58 26.09
CA LEU A 440 2.37 0.57 25.30
C LEU A 440 2.74 1.83 26.09
N ILE A 441 3.89 2.42 25.78
CA ILE A 441 4.55 3.45 26.60
C ILE A 441 4.25 4.90 26.16
N ALA A 442 3.71 5.07 24.96
CA ALA A 442 3.24 6.36 24.46
C ALA A 442 2.18 6.15 23.38
N GLN A 443 1.27 7.12 23.26
CA GLN A 443 0.27 7.17 22.22
C GLN A 443 0.11 8.61 21.73
N VAL A 444 0.01 8.78 20.42
CA VAL A 444 -0.21 10.08 19.78
C VAL A 444 -1.19 9.92 18.63
N ASN A 445 -2.06 10.91 18.43
CA ASN A 445 -3.06 10.92 17.37
C ASN A 445 -2.85 12.09 16.41
N PHE A 446 -2.80 11.78 15.11
CA PHE A 446 -2.70 12.76 14.02
C PHE A 446 -3.97 12.83 13.17
N VAL A 447 -5.00 12.05 13.49
CA VAL A 447 -6.30 12.08 12.81
C VAL A 447 -7.10 13.30 13.30
N PRO A 448 -7.50 14.22 12.41
CA PRO A 448 -8.32 15.37 12.79
C PRO A 448 -9.66 14.97 13.40
N GLY A 449 -10.08 15.66 14.47
CA GLY A 449 -11.43 15.48 15.06
C GLY A 449 -11.58 14.32 16.05
N SER A 450 -10.49 13.61 16.37
CA SER A 450 -10.47 12.63 17.48
C SER A 450 -9.35 13.00 18.47
N ASP A 451 -9.68 13.10 19.76
CA ASP A 451 -8.70 13.37 20.82
C ASP A 451 -8.21 12.08 21.52
N VAL A 452 -8.75 10.92 21.15
CA VAL A 452 -8.45 9.65 21.83
C VAL A 452 -7.64 8.75 20.90
N PRO A 453 -6.44 8.29 21.32
CA PRO A 453 -5.71 7.25 20.61
C PRO A 453 -6.32 5.87 20.91
N ASP A 454 -7.61 5.72 20.63
CA ASP A 454 -8.29 4.42 20.65
C ASP A 454 -8.21 3.79 19.25
N ASP A 455 -8.47 2.49 19.16
CA ASP A 455 -8.44 1.73 17.91
C ASP A 455 -9.81 1.14 17.58
N PHE A 456 -10.75 2.00 17.19
CA PHE A 456 -12.06 1.55 16.73
C PHE A 456 -12.03 0.93 15.32
N TYR A 457 -10.92 1.06 14.57
CA TYR A 457 -10.74 0.28 13.34
C TYR A 457 -10.34 -1.16 13.66
N GLY A 458 -9.34 -1.35 14.53
CA GLY A 458 -8.87 -2.62 15.07
C GLY A 458 -7.56 -3.15 14.45
N HIS A 459 -7.11 -2.57 13.35
CA HIS A 459 -5.93 -3.04 12.61
C HIS A 459 -4.64 -2.81 13.40
N GLY A 460 -4.44 -1.63 13.99
CA GLY A 460 -3.21 -1.30 14.70
C GLY A 460 -2.99 -2.16 15.94
N THR A 461 -4.06 -2.53 16.65
CA THR A 461 -3.99 -3.46 17.78
C THR A 461 -3.62 -4.88 17.33
N HIS A 462 -4.11 -5.32 16.17
CA HIS A 462 -3.71 -6.60 15.58
C HIS A 462 -2.21 -6.63 15.22
N ILE A 463 -1.70 -5.54 14.64
CA ILE A 463 -0.28 -5.34 14.33
C ILE A 463 0.57 -5.33 15.61
N ALA A 464 0.16 -4.55 16.62
CA ALA A 464 0.79 -4.48 17.92
C ALA A 464 0.92 -5.86 18.59
N GLY A 465 -0.14 -6.66 18.51
CA GLY A 465 -0.15 -8.03 19.01
C GLY A 465 0.79 -8.98 18.27
N THR A 466 0.88 -8.85 16.94
CA THR A 466 1.75 -9.69 16.11
C THR A 466 3.23 -9.37 16.42
N ILE A 467 3.52 -8.10 16.73
CA ILE A 467 4.86 -7.67 17.16
C ILE A 467 5.14 -8.13 18.59
N ALA A 468 4.30 -7.78 19.56
CA ALA A 468 4.67 -7.83 20.99
C ALA A 468 3.62 -8.43 21.94
N GLY A 469 2.63 -9.17 21.44
CA GLY A 469 1.62 -9.83 22.27
C GLY A 469 2.23 -10.88 23.22
N LEU A 470 1.97 -10.74 24.52
CA LEU A 470 2.46 -11.68 25.54
C LEU A 470 1.67 -12.99 25.61
N GLY A 471 0.52 -13.07 24.93
CA GLY A 471 -0.32 -14.28 24.89
C GLY A 471 -1.02 -14.61 26.21
N VAL A 472 -1.04 -13.71 27.20
CA VAL A 472 -1.62 -14.00 28.53
C VAL A 472 -3.12 -14.32 28.44
N SER A 473 -3.86 -13.67 27.54
CA SER A 473 -5.30 -13.89 27.36
C SER A 473 -5.62 -15.23 26.69
N SER A 474 -4.64 -15.85 26.02
CA SER A 474 -4.76 -17.19 25.40
C SER A 474 -4.03 -18.30 26.13
N GLY A 475 -3.42 -18.00 27.29
CA GLY A 475 -2.56 -18.96 27.99
C GLY A 475 -1.30 -19.34 27.20
N GLY A 476 -0.80 -18.44 26.34
CA GLY A 476 0.40 -18.65 25.52
C GLY A 476 0.14 -19.21 24.12
N ALA A 477 -1.12 -19.37 23.70
CA ALA A 477 -1.42 -19.91 22.36
C ALA A 477 -1.06 -18.94 21.23
N TYR A 478 -1.26 -17.64 21.47
CA TYR A 478 -0.99 -16.57 20.51
C TYR A 478 -0.04 -15.54 21.11
N LEU A 479 1.26 -15.74 20.86
CA LEU A 479 2.33 -14.80 21.17
C LEU A 479 2.63 -13.93 19.95
N GLY A 480 3.21 -12.75 20.17
CA GLY A 480 3.90 -11.97 19.14
C GLY A 480 5.35 -12.44 18.95
N VAL A 481 6.04 -11.92 17.93
CA VAL A 481 7.45 -12.29 17.61
C VAL A 481 8.45 -11.74 18.62
N ALA A 482 8.19 -10.59 19.23
CA ALA A 482 9.02 -9.95 20.24
C ALA A 482 8.16 -9.63 21.47
N PRO A 483 7.73 -10.65 22.22
CA PRO A 483 6.71 -10.53 23.25
C PRO A 483 7.14 -9.72 24.48
N GLU A 484 8.35 -9.17 24.54
CA GLU A 484 8.83 -8.26 25.60
C GLU A 484 9.21 -6.86 25.06
N ALA A 485 9.00 -6.60 23.76
CA ALA A 485 9.19 -5.28 23.17
C ALA A 485 8.18 -4.26 23.70
N ARG A 486 8.63 -3.00 23.74
CA ARG A 486 7.77 -1.84 24.02
C ARG A 486 7.18 -1.30 22.74
N LEU A 487 6.00 -0.72 22.84
CA LEU A 487 5.27 -0.15 21.73
C LEU A 487 5.01 1.33 21.93
N VAL A 488 5.05 2.07 20.84
CA VAL A 488 4.53 3.43 20.75
C VAL A 488 3.46 3.46 19.67
N ASP A 489 2.28 3.92 20.02
CA ASP A 489 1.16 4.09 19.09
C ASP A 489 1.23 5.46 18.41
N VAL A 490 1.26 5.43 17.08
CA VAL A 490 1.21 6.62 16.23
C VAL A 490 0.01 6.47 15.31
N LYS A 491 -1.15 6.95 15.78
CA LYS A 491 -2.42 6.87 15.04
C LYS A 491 -2.44 7.91 13.92
N VAL A 492 -2.52 7.42 12.68
CA VAL A 492 -2.48 8.23 11.45
C VAL A 492 -3.63 7.93 10.50
N THR A 493 -4.46 6.93 10.83
CA THR A 493 -5.72 6.66 10.13
C THR A 493 -6.89 6.69 11.10
N ASP A 494 -8.03 7.14 10.61
CA ASP A 494 -9.30 7.14 11.32
C ASP A 494 -9.83 5.73 11.59
N ASP A 495 -11.03 5.68 12.17
CA ASP A 495 -11.68 4.45 12.59
C ASP A 495 -12.19 3.62 11.39
N TYR A 496 -12.13 4.14 10.17
CA TYR A 496 -12.43 3.43 8.92
C TYR A 496 -11.17 2.98 8.18
N GLY A 497 -9.97 3.22 8.74
CA GLY A 497 -8.69 2.86 8.13
C GLY A 497 -8.21 3.83 7.07
N MET A 498 -8.77 5.04 7.01
CA MET A 498 -8.41 6.10 6.08
C MET A 498 -7.52 7.15 6.74
N GLY A 499 -6.50 7.63 6.04
CA GLY A 499 -5.69 8.77 6.48
C GLY A 499 -5.11 9.51 5.30
N ASN A 500 -4.36 10.58 5.53
CA ASN A 500 -3.62 11.26 4.46
C ASN A 500 -2.11 11.14 4.66
N THR A 501 -1.37 11.33 3.56
CA THR A 501 0.09 11.32 3.55
C THR A 501 0.66 12.29 4.57
N SER A 502 0.05 13.47 4.72
CA SER A 502 0.46 14.46 5.73
C SER A 502 0.39 13.94 7.15
N ASP A 503 -0.62 13.13 7.46
CA ASP A 503 -0.89 12.64 8.81
C ASP A 503 0.14 11.56 9.17
N VAL A 504 0.48 10.72 8.19
CA VAL A 504 1.60 9.76 8.29
C VAL A 504 2.92 10.50 8.46
N VAL A 505 3.22 11.49 7.61
CA VAL A 505 4.46 12.27 7.65
C VAL A 505 4.60 13.02 8.98
N ALA A 506 3.53 13.58 9.53
CA ALA A 506 3.52 14.18 10.87
C ALA A 506 3.79 13.15 11.96
N GLY A 507 3.24 11.93 11.84
CA GLY A 507 3.56 10.80 12.70
C GLY A 507 5.04 10.41 12.67
N LEU A 508 5.63 10.33 11.48
CA LEU A 508 7.07 10.06 11.32
C LEU A 508 7.92 11.19 11.91
N GLN A 509 7.50 12.46 11.76
CA GLN A 509 8.17 13.58 12.41
C GLN A 509 8.14 13.46 13.94
N TRP A 510 7.02 13.04 14.50
CA TRP A 510 6.89 12.83 15.93
C TRP A 510 7.80 11.70 16.42
N ILE A 511 7.87 10.58 15.68
CA ILE A 511 8.80 9.49 15.95
C ILE A 511 10.23 10.03 15.96
N TYR A 512 10.63 10.78 14.94
CA TYR A 512 11.94 11.42 14.88
C TYR A 512 12.18 12.24 16.15
N ASN A 513 11.30 13.19 16.47
CA ASN A 513 11.47 14.08 17.63
C ASN A 513 11.55 13.35 18.98
N HIS A 514 10.88 12.21 19.14
CA HIS A 514 10.79 11.48 20.40
C HIS A 514 11.60 10.19 20.47
N ARG A 515 12.36 9.84 19.42
CA ARG A 515 13.13 8.59 19.32
C ARG A 515 14.03 8.32 20.52
N ASN A 516 14.69 9.35 21.04
CA ASN A 516 15.58 9.22 22.20
C ASN A 516 14.80 9.10 23.52
N ASN A 517 13.63 9.76 23.63
CA ASN A 517 12.81 9.75 24.83
C ASN A 517 12.22 8.37 25.10
N TYR A 518 11.81 7.68 24.02
CA TYR A 518 11.17 6.36 24.10
C TYR A 518 12.07 5.20 23.64
N ASN A 519 13.34 5.47 23.31
CA ASN A 519 14.28 4.51 22.73
C ASN A 519 13.72 3.80 21.48
N ILE A 520 13.05 4.54 20.60
CA ILE A 520 12.45 4.00 19.37
C ILE A 520 13.57 3.53 18.44
N LYS A 521 13.54 2.25 18.08
CA LYS A 521 14.50 1.64 17.16
C LYS A 521 13.89 1.23 15.82
N ILE A 522 12.59 0.99 15.82
CA ILE A 522 11.87 0.42 14.68
C ILE A 522 10.59 1.23 14.46
N ALA A 523 10.27 1.54 13.21
CA ALA A 523 8.97 2.04 12.80
C ALA A 523 8.33 1.03 11.86
N ASN A 524 7.12 0.55 12.20
CA ASN A 524 6.33 -0.35 11.36
C ASN A 524 5.20 0.44 10.69
N LEU A 525 5.22 0.50 9.36
CA LEU A 525 4.22 1.18 8.54
C LEU A 525 3.43 0.13 7.74
N SER A 526 2.24 -0.18 8.22
CA SER A 526 1.33 -1.13 7.58
C SER A 526 0.27 -0.40 6.74
N LEU A 527 0.73 0.48 5.84
CA LEU A 527 -0.11 1.30 4.98
C LEU A 527 0.64 1.65 3.70
N ASN A 528 -0.11 1.98 2.65
CA ASN A 528 0.43 2.49 1.41
C ASN A 528 -0.38 3.73 0.96
N SER A 529 0.28 4.67 0.32
CA SER A 529 -0.35 5.69 -0.50
C SER A 529 -1.13 5.02 -1.61
N THR A 530 -2.26 5.61 -2.00
CA THR A 530 -3.04 5.12 -3.15
C THR A 530 -2.58 5.73 -4.48
N VAL A 531 -1.51 6.54 -4.47
CA VAL A 531 -0.95 7.17 -5.67
C VAL A 531 0.43 6.61 -5.98
N PRO A 532 0.68 6.11 -7.21
CA PRO A 532 2.04 5.80 -7.65
C PRO A 532 2.87 7.07 -7.76
N GLU A 533 4.01 7.10 -7.08
CA GLU A 533 4.98 8.19 -7.16
C GLU A 533 6.41 7.63 -7.14
N SER A 534 7.36 8.40 -7.67
CA SER A 534 8.79 8.12 -7.48
C SER A 534 9.19 8.42 -6.04
N TYR A 535 10.07 7.61 -5.45
CA TYR A 535 10.57 7.87 -4.08
C TYR A 535 11.36 9.19 -4.00
N HIS A 536 11.81 9.73 -5.14
CA HIS A 536 12.42 11.06 -5.21
C HIS A 536 11.42 12.22 -5.10
N ALA A 537 10.13 11.99 -5.28
CA ALA A 537 9.08 13.02 -5.30
C ALA A 537 8.05 12.88 -4.17
N SER A 538 8.00 11.71 -3.54
CA SER A 538 7.06 11.39 -2.46
C SER A 538 7.52 11.95 -1.11
N ALA A 539 6.65 12.73 -0.48
CA ALA A 539 6.88 13.26 0.87
C ALA A 539 6.94 12.14 1.92
N LEU A 540 6.21 11.05 1.70
CA LEU A 540 6.21 9.89 2.58
C LEU A 540 7.55 9.15 2.54
N ASP A 541 8.11 8.97 1.35
CA ASP A 541 9.41 8.33 1.15
C ASP A 541 10.54 9.19 1.73
N ALA A 542 10.52 10.50 1.48
CA ALA A 542 11.46 11.43 2.09
C ALA A 542 11.42 11.39 3.63
N ALA A 543 10.21 11.34 4.23
CA ALA A 543 10.04 11.23 5.66
C ALA A 543 10.56 9.90 6.23
N LEU A 544 10.34 8.79 5.50
CA LEU A 544 10.86 7.48 5.84
C LEU A 544 12.39 7.49 5.86
N GLU A 545 13.02 8.05 4.83
CA GLU A 545 14.47 8.13 4.74
C GLU A 545 15.09 8.98 5.88
N VAL A 546 14.41 10.04 6.34
CA VAL A 546 14.85 10.79 7.52
C VAL A 546 14.94 9.88 8.75
N LEU A 547 13.97 8.98 8.96
CA LEU A 547 14.05 7.99 10.04
C LEU A 547 15.19 7.00 9.82
N TRP A 548 15.31 6.48 8.60
CA TRP A 548 16.36 5.52 8.22
C TRP A 548 17.76 6.06 8.52
N PHE A 549 18.07 7.27 8.05
CA PHE A 549 19.37 7.91 8.27
C PHE A 549 19.60 8.34 9.73
N ASN A 550 18.55 8.34 10.56
CA ASN A 550 18.63 8.58 12.00
C ASN A 550 18.57 7.32 12.86
N LYS A 551 18.99 6.18 12.29
CA LYS A 551 19.15 4.88 12.98
C LYS A 551 17.84 4.28 13.48
N ILE A 552 16.74 4.56 12.81
CA ILE A 552 15.46 3.89 13.02
C ILE A 552 15.25 2.96 11.82
N VAL A 553 15.10 1.67 12.08
CA VAL A 553 14.77 0.70 11.04
C VAL A 553 13.32 0.89 10.63
N VAL A 554 13.04 1.06 9.35
CA VAL A 554 11.67 1.22 8.85
C VAL A 554 11.25 -0.05 8.11
N VAL A 555 10.17 -0.69 8.59
CA VAL A 555 9.57 -1.89 8.02
C VAL A 555 8.21 -1.52 7.44
N VAL A 556 7.97 -1.89 6.19
CA VAL A 556 6.83 -1.44 5.39
C VAL A 556 6.11 -2.63 4.75
N SER A 557 4.79 -2.63 4.76
CA SER A 557 3.98 -3.59 4.01
C SER A 557 4.09 -3.35 2.50
N ALA A 558 4.26 -4.40 1.70
CA ALA A 558 4.37 -4.26 0.24
C ALA A 558 3.09 -3.72 -0.43
N GLY A 559 1.93 -3.94 0.19
CA GLY A 559 0.61 -3.63 -0.38
C GLY A 559 -0.16 -4.90 -0.75
N ASN A 560 -1.48 -4.77 -0.93
CA ASN A 560 -2.38 -5.91 -1.16
C ASN A 560 -3.10 -5.86 -2.52
N GLU A 561 -2.57 -5.10 -3.47
CA GLU A 561 -3.19 -4.90 -4.78
C GLU A 561 -2.61 -5.83 -5.88
N GLY A 562 -1.72 -6.75 -5.49
CA GLY A 562 -1.10 -7.72 -6.40
C GLY A 562 0.02 -7.14 -7.27
N LYS A 563 0.22 -7.75 -8.44
CA LYS A 563 1.40 -7.52 -9.30
C LYS A 563 1.54 -6.05 -9.75
N GLU A 564 2.77 -5.54 -9.68
CA GLU A 564 3.22 -4.22 -10.17
C GLU A 564 2.63 -3.00 -9.46
N LYS A 565 2.05 -3.18 -8.26
CA LYS A 565 1.43 -2.09 -7.49
C LYS A 565 2.16 -1.85 -6.16
N LEU A 566 3.37 -1.30 -6.28
CA LEU A 566 4.23 -0.91 -5.15
C LEU A 566 4.21 0.61 -5.02
N TYR A 567 3.41 1.12 -4.10
CA TYR A 567 3.23 2.56 -3.86
C TYR A 567 3.94 3.01 -2.58
N PRO A 568 4.26 4.31 -2.43
CA PRO A 568 4.87 4.85 -1.22
C PRO A 568 4.22 4.33 0.07
N PRO A 569 4.98 3.84 1.06
CA PRO A 569 6.44 3.78 1.12
C PRO A 569 7.09 2.48 0.59
N ALA A 570 6.31 1.58 -0.01
CA ALA A 570 6.81 0.27 -0.47
C ALA A 570 7.66 0.34 -1.75
N ASN A 571 7.65 1.47 -2.45
CA ASN A 571 8.52 1.76 -3.59
C ASN A 571 9.95 2.19 -3.17
N ASP A 572 10.15 2.58 -1.90
CA ASP A 572 11.42 3.15 -1.43
C ASP A 572 12.52 2.08 -1.32
N PRO A 573 13.71 2.31 -1.91
CA PRO A 573 14.79 1.33 -1.87
C PRO A 573 15.40 1.14 -0.48
N PHE A 574 15.38 2.14 0.41
CA PHE A 574 15.98 2.05 1.75
C PHE A 574 15.19 1.13 2.67
N ALA A 575 13.86 1.29 2.72
CA ALA A 575 12.96 0.56 3.60
C ALA A 575 13.10 -0.97 3.50
N ILE A 576 12.70 -1.69 4.55
CA ILE A 576 12.49 -3.15 4.51
C ILE A 576 11.04 -3.39 4.10
N VAL A 577 10.82 -3.71 2.83
CA VAL A 577 9.50 -3.93 2.25
C VAL A 577 9.16 -5.41 2.28
N VAL A 578 7.99 -5.75 2.84
CA VAL A 578 7.64 -7.12 3.19
C VAL A 578 6.40 -7.59 2.44
N GLY A 579 6.54 -8.66 1.66
CA GLY A 579 5.42 -9.37 1.05
C GLY A 579 4.85 -10.47 1.95
N SER A 580 3.66 -10.97 1.59
CA SER A 580 2.89 -11.94 2.38
C SER A 580 2.96 -13.34 1.80
N MET A 581 3.23 -14.31 2.67
CA MET A 581 3.08 -15.74 2.41
C MET A 581 1.87 -16.30 3.17
N ASP A 582 1.22 -17.26 2.55
CA ASP A 582 0.26 -18.15 3.19
C ASP A 582 1.01 -19.37 3.70
N ASP A 583 1.17 -19.46 5.03
CA ASP A 583 1.84 -20.55 5.72
C ASP A 583 0.96 -21.79 5.88
N LYS A 584 -0.27 -21.78 5.34
CA LYS A 584 -1.24 -22.88 5.39
C LYS A 584 -1.56 -23.42 6.79
N GLY A 585 -1.19 -22.69 7.84
CA GLY A 585 -1.24 -23.19 9.22
C GLY A 585 -0.30 -24.38 9.47
N THR A 586 0.77 -24.52 8.69
CA THR A 586 1.82 -25.54 8.83
C THR A 586 3.15 -24.90 9.20
N VAL A 587 4.03 -25.66 9.88
CA VAL A 587 5.40 -25.21 10.19
C VAL A 587 6.35 -25.47 9.02
N ASP A 588 6.02 -26.46 8.19
CA ASP A 588 6.80 -26.80 7.00
C ASP A 588 6.49 -25.79 5.89
N THR A 589 7.51 -25.09 5.39
CA THR A 589 7.36 -24.07 4.34
C THR A 589 7.21 -24.66 2.94
N ALA A 590 7.21 -25.99 2.79
CA ALA A 590 7.18 -26.64 1.47
C ALA A 590 5.85 -26.47 0.71
N ASP A 591 4.74 -26.23 1.42
CA ASP A 591 3.43 -25.95 0.82
C ASP A 591 3.06 -24.46 0.80
N ASP A 592 3.90 -23.61 1.41
CA ASP A 592 3.74 -22.16 1.43
C ASP A 592 3.71 -21.57 0.03
N LYS A 593 2.76 -20.66 -0.16
CA LYS A 593 2.58 -19.91 -1.40
C LYS A 593 2.57 -18.43 -1.11
N LEU A 594 3.02 -17.64 -2.08
CA LEU A 594 2.77 -16.21 -2.05
C LEU A 594 1.25 -15.98 -1.94
N SER A 595 0.84 -15.13 -0.99
CA SER A 595 -0.55 -14.71 -0.88
C SER A 595 -0.98 -14.02 -2.16
N SER A 596 -2.18 -14.33 -2.67
CA SER A 596 -2.66 -13.84 -3.97
C SER A 596 -2.72 -12.31 -4.07
N PHE A 597 -2.96 -11.66 -2.94
CA PHE A 597 -3.02 -10.20 -2.81
C PHE A 597 -1.64 -9.54 -2.70
N SER A 598 -0.59 -10.27 -2.32
CA SER A 598 0.71 -9.66 -1.99
C SER A 598 1.26 -8.88 -3.19
N ALA A 599 1.55 -7.60 -2.99
CA ALA A 599 2.15 -6.78 -4.02
C ALA A 599 3.62 -7.12 -4.25
N TYR A 600 4.04 -7.08 -5.52
CA TYR A 600 5.42 -7.33 -5.94
C TYR A 600 5.68 -6.81 -7.35
N GLY A 601 6.94 -6.59 -7.71
CA GLY A 601 7.32 -6.15 -9.05
C GLY A 601 8.52 -5.22 -9.04
N MET A 602 8.66 -4.45 -10.13
CA MET A 602 9.66 -3.40 -10.25
C MET A 602 8.98 -2.04 -10.02
N THR A 603 9.58 -1.20 -9.17
CA THR A 603 9.12 0.17 -8.95
C THR A 603 9.37 1.04 -10.17
N SER A 604 8.73 2.21 -10.25
CA SER A 604 8.96 3.20 -11.31
C SER A 604 10.43 3.64 -11.42
N ASP A 605 11.16 3.58 -10.30
CA ASP A 605 12.58 3.94 -10.20
C ASP A 605 13.53 2.74 -10.44
N GLY A 606 13.00 1.56 -10.78
CA GLY A 606 13.79 0.40 -11.21
C GLY A 606 14.23 -0.55 -10.10
N PHE A 607 13.63 -0.48 -8.90
CA PHE A 607 13.94 -1.38 -7.79
C PHE A 607 12.99 -2.58 -7.77
N LEU A 608 13.51 -3.79 -7.58
CA LEU A 608 12.67 -4.96 -7.34
C LEU A 608 12.21 -4.99 -5.89
N LYS A 609 10.91 -5.19 -5.67
CA LYS A 609 10.27 -5.31 -4.35
C LYS A 609 9.21 -6.43 -4.38
N PRO A 610 8.86 -7.06 -3.23
CA PRO A 610 9.35 -6.79 -1.88
C PRO A 610 10.83 -7.19 -1.69
N ASP A 611 11.46 -6.74 -0.59
CA ASP A 611 12.83 -7.15 -0.29
C ASP A 611 12.88 -8.61 0.21
N LEU A 612 11.88 -9.02 1.00
CA LEU A 612 11.68 -10.39 1.49
C LEU A 612 10.20 -10.66 1.78
N VAL A 613 9.86 -11.90 2.13
CA VAL A 613 8.50 -12.29 2.50
C VAL A 613 8.43 -12.93 3.89
N ALA A 614 7.26 -12.79 4.53
CA ALA A 614 6.96 -13.39 5.82
C ALA A 614 5.49 -13.87 5.86
N PRO A 615 5.09 -14.69 6.85
CA PRO A 615 3.70 -15.11 7.01
C PRO A 615 2.80 -13.91 7.22
N GLY A 616 1.75 -13.77 6.41
CA GLY A 616 0.84 -12.63 6.46
C GLY A 616 -0.62 -12.99 6.21
N GLN A 617 -0.95 -14.26 5.99
CA GLN A 617 -2.31 -14.72 5.75
C GLN A 617 -2.83 -15.53 6.94
N ASN A 618 -4.11 -15.31 7.31
CA ASN A 618 -4.76 -15.97 8.44
C ASN A 618 -4.03 -15.81 9.79
N ILE A 619 -3.37 -14.67 10.00
CA ILE A 619 -2.65 -14.40 11.25
C ILE A 619 -3.64 -14.05 12.35
N VAL A 620 -3.60 -14.83 13.43
CA VAL A 620 -4.38 -14.57 14.65
C VAL A 620 -3.57 -13.67 15.58
N SER A 621 -4.16 -12.54 15.95
CA SER A 621 -3.57 -11.56 16.87
C SER A 621 -4.67 -10.86 17.67
N LEU A 622 -4.33 -9.80 18.41
CA LEU A 622 -5.21 -9.15 19.37
C LEU A 622 -6.43 -8.51 18.69
N LEU A 623 -7.59 -8.65 19.34
CA LEU A 623 -8.80 -7.90 19.06
C LEU A 623 -8.76 -6.58 19.86
N ALA A 624 -8.94 -5.45 19.19
CA ALA A 624 -8.95 -4.14 19.85
C ALA A 624 -10.14 -3.98 20.82
N SER A 625 -11.34 -4.20 20.32
CA SER A 625 -12.57 -4.12 21.10
C SER A 625 -13.69 -4.93 20.43
N ASP A 626 -14.76 -5.17 21.19
CA ASP A 626 -15.93 -5.86 20.65
C ASP A 626 -16.68 -5.07 19.59
N ASP A 627 -16.52 -3.74 19.60
CA ASP A 627 -17.23 -2.78 18.76
C ASP A 627 -16.42 -2.30 17.56
N MET A 628 -15.18 -2.78 17.38
CA MET A 628 -14.29 -2.34 16.30
C MET A 628 -14.91 -2.58 14.91
N ASN A 629 -14.68 -1.65 13.99
CA ASN A 629 -15.28 -1.64 12.65
C ASN A 629 -14.91 -2.89 11.85
N LEU A 630 -13.66 -3.37 11.93
CA LEU A 630 -13.27 -4.61 11.24
C LEU A 630 -14.02 -5.85 11.73
N LYS A 631 -14.41 -5.91 13.01
CA LYS A 631 -15.21 -7.02 13.54
C LYS A 631 -16.66 -6.93 13.04
N ARG A 632 -17.20 -5.73 12.88
CA ARG A 632 -18.54 -5.54 12.28
C ARG A 632 -18.57 -6.02 10.83
N THR A 633 -17.52 -5.75 10.07
CA THR A 633 -17.42 -6.18 8.67
C THR A 633 -17.02 -7.64 8.51
N LEU A 634 -16.23 -8.19 9.44
CA LEU A 634 -15.70 -9.57 9.39
C LEU A 634 -15.94 -10.31 10.71
N PRO A 635 -17.20 -10.55 11.12
CA PRO A 635 -17.51 -11.11 12.44
C PRO A 635 -16.94 -12.52 12.62
N LEU A 636 -16.85 -13.31 11.53
CA LEU A 636 -16.32 -14.68 11.54
C LEU A 636 -14.80 -14.76 11.81
N ASN A 637 -14.09 -13.64 11.74
CA ASN A 637 -12.67 -13.59 12.05
C ASN A 637 -12.39 -13.49 13.56
N SER A 638 -13.43 -13.30 14.36
CA SER A 638 -13.32 -13.33 15.82
C SER A 638 -13.01 -14.75 16.32
N ILE A 639 -11.99 -14.88 17.17
CA ILE A 639 -11.67 -16.15 17.81
C ILE A 639 -12.49 -16.24 19.11
N LEU A 640 -13.55 -17.05 19.07
CA LEU A 640 -14.51 -17.18 20.16
C LEU A 640 -13.93 -17.88 21.40
N GLY A 641 -12.95 -18.78 21.20
CA GLY A 641 -12.10 -19.25 22.29
C GLY A 641 -11.28 -18.06 22.82
N TYR A 642 -11.02 -17.99 24.13
CA TYR A 642 -10.25 -16.90 24.75
C TYR A 642 -10.98 -15.56 24.94
N GLN A 643 -12.26 -15.62 25.36
CA GLN A 643 -13.06 -14.43 25.75
C GLN A 643 -13.13 -13.34 24.67
N ASN A 644 -13.11 -13.75 23.40
CA ASN A 644 -13.13 -12.84 22.27
C ASN A 644 -12.00 -11.79 22.30
N LYS A 645 -10.78 -12.20 22.66
CA LYS A 645 -9.60 -11.31 22.72
C LYS A 645 -8.71 -11.38 21.50
N TYR A 646 -9.04 -12.23 20.52
CA TYR A 646 -8.23 -12.42 19.33
C TYR A 646 -9.06 -12.36 18.06
N PHE A 647 -8.42 -11.92 16.98
CA PHE A 647 -9.00 -11.69 15.67
C PHE A 647 -8.02 -12.17 14.59
N LYS A 648 -8.57 -12.77 13.53
CA LYS A 648 -7.81 -13.30 12.41
C LYS A 648 -7.80 -12.29 11.26
N MET A 649 -6.63 -11.98 10.71
CA MET A 649 -6.50 -11.06 9.57
C MET A 649 -5.49 -11.57 8.55
N SER A 650 -5.64 -11.10 7.30
CA SER A 650 -4.71 -11.36 6.22
C SER A 650 -4.25 -10.04 5.60
N GLY A 651 -2.97 -9.94 5.24
CA GLY A 651 -2.39 -8.77 4.59
C GLY A 651 -0.88 -8.74 4.70
N THR A 652 -0.24 -8.02 3.79
CA THR A 652 1.19 -7.67 3.90
C THR A 652 1.49 -6.84 5.15
N SER A 653 0.47 -6.17 5.72
CA SER A 653 0.50 -5.56 7.05
C SER A 653 0.95 -6.55 8.14
N MET A 654 0.33 -7.74 8.21
CA MET A 654 0.67 -8.75 9.20
C MET A 654 2.08 -9.30 8.96
N ALA A 655 2.48 -9.51 7.70
CA ALA A 655 3.83 -9.92 7.36
C ALA A 655 4.88 -8.87 7.80
N SER A 656 4.61 -7.58 7.59
CA SER A 656 5.49 -6.50 8.04
C SER A 656 5.62 -6.47 9.57
N ALA A 657 4.54 -6.73 10.30
CA ALA A 657 4.54 -6.84 11.76
C ALA A 657 5.41 -8.02 12.26
N VAL A 658 5.34 -9.16 11.58
CA VAL A 658 6.21 -10.32 11.86
C VAL A 658 7.68 -9.93 11.68
N VAL A 659 8.03 -9.23 10.60
CA VAL A 659 9.40 -8.74 10.36
C VAL A 659 9.81 -7.68 11.38
N ALA A 660 8.94 -6.75 11.76
CA ALA A 660 9.24 -5.72 12.76
C ALA A 660 9.57 -6.34 14.13
N GLY A 661 8.81 -7.35 14.56
CA GLY A 661 9.15 -8.11 15.76
C GLY A 661 10.45 -8.90 15.62
N ALA A 662 10.72 -9.49 14.46
CA ALA A 662 12.00 -10.16 14.21
C ALA A 662 13.19 -9.18 14.27
N VAL A 663 13.05 -7.97 13.72
CA VAL A 663 14.06 -6.91 13.84
C VAL A 663 14.26 -6.53 15.31
N ALA A 664 13.22 -6.53 16.14
CA ALA A 664 13.36 -6.26 17.57
C ALA A 664 14.22 -7.32 18.27
N LEU A 665 14.06 -8.61 17.93
CA LEU A 665 14.94 -9.67 18.44
C LEU A 665 16.40 -9.46 18.01
N LEU A 666 16.63 -9.07 16.75
CA LEU A 666 17.96 -8.80 16.23
C LEU A 666 18.63 -7.59 16.89
N LEU A 667 17.88 -6.52 17.15
CA LEU A 667 18.39 -5.30 17.78
C LEU A 667 18.52 -5.41 19.31
N GLU A 668 17.87 -6.39 19.93
CA GLU A 668 18.15 -6.74 21.31
C GLU A 668 19.51 -7.45 21.43
N ASP A 669 19.81 -8.38 20.52
CA ASP A 669 21.10 -9.08 20.48
C ASP A 669 22.25 -8.13 20.10
N GLU A 670 22.06 -7.32 19.05
CA GLU A 670 23.05 -6.36 18.54
C GLU A 670 22.48 -4.94 18.42
N PRO A 671 22.41 -4.16 19.52
CA PRO A 671 21.72 -2.86 19.58
C PRO A 671 22.39 -1.72 18.81
N HIS A 672 23.55 -1.98 18.19
CA HIS A 672 24.32 -1.00 17.44
C HIS A 672 24.27 -1.20 15.92
N LEU A 673 23.54 -2.21 15.44
CA LEU A 673 23.35 -2.38 14.00
C LEU A 673 22.67 -1.15 13.39
N THR A 674 23.20 -0.73 12.25
CA THR A 674 22.56 0.29 11.42
C THR A 674 21.39 -0.33 10.64
N PRO A 675 20.38 0.48 10.21
CA PRO A 675 19.28 -0.03 9.39
C PRO A 675 19.74 -0.78 8.13
N ASP A 676 20.79 -0.29 7.46
CA ASP A 676 21.40 -0.96 6.31
C ASP A 676 21.96 -2.34 6.64
N GLN A 677 22.56 -2.51 7.83
CA GLN A 677 23.11 -3.79 8.28
C GLN A 677 22.01 -4.75 8.71
N VAL A 678 20.97 -4.25 9.38
CA VAL A 678 19.77 -5.03 9.69
C VAL A 678 19.16 -5.55 8.39
N LYS A 679 18.89 -4.67 7.43
CA LYS A 679 18.36 -5.07 6.11
C LYS A 679 19.26 -6.09 5.44
N ALA A 680 20.55 -5.82 5.32
CA ALA A 680 21.48 -6.74 4.67
C ALA A 680 21.50 -8.13 5.32
N ARG A 681 21.48 -8.23 6.66
CA ARG A 681 21.42 -9.50 7.36
C ARG A 681 20.15 -10.27 7.04
N LEU A 682 18.99 -9.62 7.15
CA LEU A 682 17.71 -10.26 6.83
C LEU A 682 17.66 -10.80 5.40
N LEU A 683 18.17 -10.04 4.43
CA LEU A 683 18.20 -10.46 3.03
C LEU A 683 19.19 -11.61 2.77
N LEU A 684 20.38 -11.54 3.36
CA LEU A 684 21.42 -12.56 3.19
C LEU A 684 21.05 -13.91 3.83
N THR A 685 20.24 -13.89 4.89
CA THR A 685 19.85 -15.09 5.63
C THR A 685 18.46 -15.59 5.30
N ALA A 686 17.71 -14.88 4.45
CA ALA A 686 16.40 -15.31 3.99
C ALA A 686 16.50 -16.70 3.31
N ARG A 687 15.55 -17.58 3.61
CA ARG A 687 15.49 -18.91 3.02
C ARG A 687 14.87 -18.84 1.63
N PRO A 688 15.42 -19.55 0.64
CA PRO A 688 14.79 -19.66 -0.67
C PRO A 688 13.35 -20.17 -0.56
N THR A 689 12.43 -19.55 -1.27
CA THR A 689 11.04 -20.01 -1.37
C THR A 689 10.92 -21.18 -2.35
N THR A 690 9.81 -21.92 -2.27
CA THR A 690 9.53 -23.06 -3.16
C THR A 690 9.59 -22.65 -4.65
N ALA A 691 9.93 -23.59 -5.53
CA ALA A 691 10.20 -23.35 -6.95
C ALA A 691 9.03 -22.73 -7.76
N ASN A 692 7.83 -22.69 -7.18
CA ASN A 692 6.64 -22.12 -7.82
C ASN A 692 6.49 -20.61 -7.57
N ASN A 693 7.29 -20.02 -6.69
CA ASN A 693 7.28 -18.58 -6.42
C ASN A 693 8.40 -17.89 -7.22
N SER A 694 8.05 -16.85 -7.98
CA SER A 694 9.05 -16.05 -8.70
C SER A 694 9.91 -15.25 -7.71
N VAL A 695 11.22 -15.16 -7.97
CA VAL A 695 12.14 -14.28 -7.21
C VAL A 695 11.67 -12.82 -7.25
N CYS A 696 11.06 -12.38 -8.36
CA CYS A 696 10.46 -11.04 -8.43
C CYS A 696 9.29 -10.85 -7.45
N ALA A 697 8.70 -11.94 -6.96
CA ALA A 697 7.56 -11.91 -6.07
C ALA A 697 7.92 -12.11 -4.60
N THR A 698 9.01 -12.83 -4.31
CA THR A 698 9.44 -13.15 -2.95
C THR A 698 10.70 -12.43 -2.50
N GLY A 699 11.33 -11.64 -3.38
CA GLY A 699 12.56 -10.93 -3.08
C GLY A 699 13.69 -11.89 -2.74
N SER A 700 14.36 -11.66 -1.62
CA SER A 700 15.45 -12.51 -1.12
C SER A 700 14.96 -13.84 -0.54
N GLY A 701 13.64 -13.97 -0.33
CA GLY A 701 13.00 -15.19 0.15
C GLY A 701 12.31 -15.02 1.50
N TYR A 702 12.07 -16.15 2.16
CA TYR A 702 11.33 -16.24 3.41
C TYR A 702 12.20 -15.82 4.60
N LEU A 703 11.65 -15.00 5.50
CA LEU A 703 12.33 -14.58 6.72
C LEU A 703 12.86 -15.77 7.55
N ASP A 704 14.12 -15.67 7.97
CA ASP A 704 14.76 -16.56 8.94
C ASP A 704 15.50 -15.73 10.00
N ILE A 705 14.83 -15.46 11.12
CA ILE A 705 15.38 -14.63 12.18
C ILE A 705 16.48 -15.38 12.96
N TYR A 706 16.36 -16.71 13.08
CA TYR A 706 17.38 -17.50 13.74
C TYR A 706 18.72 -17.37 13.03
N ALA A 707 18.73 -17.52 11.70
CA ALA A 707 19.92 -17.34 10.89
C ALA A 707 20.43 -15.89 10.90
N ALA A 708 19.53 -14.89 10.89
CA ALA A 708 19.91 -13.47 10.93
C ALA A 708 20.65 -13.09 12.22
N VAL A 709 20.19 -13.55 13.39
CA VAL A 709 20.85 -13.31 14.68
C VAL A 709 22.21 -13.98 14.75
N HIS A 710 22.36 -15.19 14.19
CA HIS A 710 23.64 -15.90 14.18
C HIS A 710 24.60 -15.40 13.07
N SER A 711 24.16 -14.49 12.20
CA SER A 711 24.97 -13.94 11.13
C SER A 711 25.85 -12.79 11.62
N GLN A 712 27.14 -12.88 11.36
CA GLN A 712 28.13 -11.85 11.69
C GLN A 712 28.31 -10.83 10.55
N SER A 713 27.45 -10.84 9.53
CA SER A 713 27.58 -9.96 8.37
C SER A 713 27.37 -8.50 8.77
N THR A 714 28.26 -7.61 8.35
CA THR A 714 28.15 -6.15 8.54
C THR A 714 28.00 -5.41 7.20
N GLN A 715 27.55 -6.12 6.15
CA GLN A 715 27.28 -5.53 4.84
C GLN A 715 26.19 -4.45 4.92
N SER A 716 26.21 -3.49 4.00
CA SER A 716 25.17 -2.47 3.87
C SER A 716 24.31 -2.78 2.65
N ALA A 717 22.98 -2.83 2.84
CA ALA A 717 22.03 -3.15 1.78
C ALA A 717 21.88 -2.05 0.72
N ASN A 718 22.07 -0.78 1.10
CA ASN A 718 21.71 0.39 0.27
C ASN A 718 22.94 1.15 -0.24
N THR A 719 24.08 0.47 -0.36
CA THR A 719 25.32 1.11 -0.86
C THR A 719 25.15 1.62 -2.29
N GLY A 720 25.36 2.92 -2.49
CA GLY A 720 25.28 3.56 -3.82
C GLY A 720 23.87 3.98 -4.24
N ILE A 721 22.85 3.75 -3.40
CA ILE A 721 21.49 4.25 -3.63
C ILE A 721 21.45 5.74 -3.28
N GLN A 722 20.77 6.52 -4.13
CA GLN A 722 20.55 7.94 -3.88
C GLN A 722 19.34 8.12 -2.97
N ALA A 723 19.45 9.01 -1.98
CA ALA A 723 18.31 9.44 -1.17
C ALA A 723 17.24 10.18 -2.01
N SER A 724 16.09 10.42 -1.43
CA SER A 724 15.01 11.23 -1.99
C SER A 724 15.50 12.64 -2.32
N GLN A 725 15.08 13.17 -3.48
CA GLN A 725 15.46 14.51 -3.92
C GLN A 725 14.89 15.61 -3.02
N LEU A 726 13.84 15.29 -2.27
CA LEU A 726 13.22 16.22 -1.34
C LEU A 726 14.12 16.57 -0.14
N LEU A 727 15.06 15.70 0.21
CA LEU A 727 15.95 15.91 1.37
C LEU A 727 17.17 16.80 1.10
N TRP A 728 17.35 17.32 -0.12
CA TRP A 728 18.54 18.09 -0.50
C TRP A 728 18.27 19.58 -0.74
N SER A 729 19.19 20.45 -0.36
CA SER A 729 19.21 21.86 -0.78
C SER A 729 20.28 22.09 -1.88
N GLY A 730 19.94 21.85 -3.15
CA GLY A 730 20.84 22.13 -4.28
C GLY A 730 20.62 21.27 -5.53
N THR A 731 21.43 21.50 -6.57
CA THR A 731 21.38 20.79 -7.88
C THR A 731 22.22 19.51 -7.96
N ASN A 732 23.01 19.19 -6.93
CA ASN A 732 23.90 18.02 -6.94
C ASN A 732 23.55 17.07 -5.78
N PRO A 733 23.45 15.75 -6.02
CA PRO A 733 23.26 14.77 -4.95
C PRO A 733 24.49 14.77 -4.03
N ILE A 734 24.26 14.83 -2.71
CA ILE A 734 25.33 14.57 -1.74
C ILE A 734 25.73 13.10 -1.90
N THR A 735 26.97 12.85 -2.31
CA THR A 735 27.52 11.50 -2.41
C THR A 735 27.94 11.05 -1.01
N TRP A 736 27.05 10.33 -0.33
CA TRP A 736 27.22 9.81 1.03
C TRP A 736 28.30 8.71 1.19
N GLY A 737 29.05 8.43 0.13
CA GLY A 737 30.06 7.36 0.08
C GLY A 737 31.41 7.67 0.74
N SER A 738 31.55 8.76 1.51
CA SER A 738 32.85 9.14 2.12
C SER A 738 32.81 9.59 3.58
N VAL A 739 31.65 9.54 4.25
CA VAL A 739 31.56 10.02 5.64
C VAL A 739 31.78 8.88 6.62
N SER A 740 32.90 8.91 7.35
CA SER A 740 33.14 8.05 8.51
C SER A 740 32.17 8.42 9.64
N TRP A 741 31.19 7.55 9.87
CA TRP A 741 30.03 7.73 10.76
C TRP A 741 30.36 7.84 12.26
N ASN A 742 31.63 7.71 12.64
CA ASN A 742 32.08 7.79 14.04
C ASN A 742 32.40 9.22 14.53
N SER A 743 32.24 10.25 13.69
CA SER A 743 32.68 11.62 14.02
C SER A 743 31.62 12.71 13.89
N VAL A 744 30.38 12.38 13.50
CA VAL A 744 29.32 13.39 13.35
C VAL A 744 28.45 13.43 14.60
N SER A 745 28.65 14.48 15.40
CA SER A 745 27.75 14.88 16.49
C SER A 745 26.54 15.63 15.90
N TRP A 746 25.43 14.91 15.75
CA TRP A 746 24.18 15.41 15.15
C TRP A 746 23.44 16.46 15.99
N ASN A 747 23.87 16.71 17.22
CA ASN A 747 23.24 17.68 18.12
C ASN A 747 23.66 19.15 17.87
N SER A 748 24.38 19.44 16.79
CA SER A 748 24.98 20.77 16.56
C SER A 748 24.85 21.36 15.15
N VAL A 749 24.09 20.72 14.25
CA VAL A 749 23.92 21.25 12.89
C VAL A 749 22.71 22.19 12.84
N SER A 750 22.98 23.49 12.97
CA SER A 750 22.08 24.56 12.56
C SER A 750 22.13 24.69 11.03
N TRP A 751 21.06 24.27 10.36
CA TRP A 751 20.95 24.19 8.90
C TRP A 751 20.94 25.54 8.17
N ASN A 752 21.06 26.65 8.89
CA ASN A 752 21.03 28.00 8.32
C ASN A 752 22.42 28.63 8.11
N SER A 753 23.53 27.90 8.24
CA SER A 753 24.87 28.53 8.31
C SER A 753 26.05 27.83 7.61
N VAL A 754 25.83 26.83 6.75
CA VAL A 754 26.97 26.20 6.05
C VAL A 754 27.38 26.99 4.80
N SER A 755 28.39 27.85 4.96
CA SER A 755 29.17 28.44 3.88
C SER A 755 30.30 27.50 3.47
N TRP A 756 30.25 27.01 2.23
CA TRP A 756 31.08 25.95 1.66
C TRP A 756 32.57 26.28 1.42
N ASN A 757 33.06 27.42 1.92
CA ASN A 757 34.44 27.85 1.74
C ASN A 757 35.40 27.44 2.87
N SER A 758 34.96 26.61 3.83
CA SER A 758 35.69 26.42 5.11
C SER A 758 36.07 24.98 5.48
N VAL A 759 35.86 23.99 4.60
CA VAL A 759 36.28 22.61 4.89
C VAL A 759 37.69 22.35 4.34
N SER A 760 38.69 22.33 5.23
CA SER A 760 40.07 21.95 4.88
C SER A 760 40.29 20.44 5.08
N TRP A 761 40.83 19.79 4.06
CA TRP A 761 41.33 18.43 4.11
C TRP A 761 42.70 18.40 4.77
N ASN A 762 42.99 17.39 5.59
CA ASN A 762 44.37 16.96 5.81
C ASN A 762 44.47 15.44 5.75
N SER A 763 45.54 15.03 5.06
CA SER A 763 45.93 13.71 4.56
C SER A 763 46.14 12.63 5.61
#